data_AF-A0A9E5WLA6-F1
#
_entry.id   AF-A0A9E5WLA6-F1
#
_cell.length_a   1.000
_cell.length_b   1.000
_cell.length_c   1.000
_cell.angle_alpha   90.00
_cell.angle_beta   90.00
_cell.angle_gamma   90.00
#
_symmetry.space_group_name_H-M   'P 1'
#
loop_
_entity.id
_entity.type
_entity.pdbx_description
1 polymer ?
#
loop_
_entity_poly.entity_id
_entity_poly.type
_entity_poly.pdbx_seq_one_letter_code
_entity_poly.pdbx_strand_id
1 'polypeptide(L)'
;MNNIEKFKAEKHPLDVWPDLLCYAEEKRPARQIDPSDLERIKWYGFLHRKRDNHRGRDSSDAYMVRIRVTACELTARAAREVAYIAYQFGHEIVDLTTRGNIQVQGLSIEHLPLIYDRLQSVGLDSRQTAHDNVRNVFCHPLSGVDPHELIDTRELCRDIAGLILGSRTYSDLPRKFNIAVSGADHHSIHYWTQDISFLACRSDDDEVLFQLLIGGKQGQPPVLGQHVPVLVAPDQVLDVTRALLDLFRAQGDRERRKSARFACLVDRIGISGVLDYLENHLSFPLRPGLKEPQPPTGYDELVGWFRQKQPNLWTMGLAIPVGRMSWKQLEGVALLSQKWGDGTLRTTFDQGIMIPNIPTGFKDAAATAAAACGLSPYSDSLVRNTIACTGKQFCNIAVTESKAHMLKLMETLRQRGVMLHGIRIHMSGCPSGCGLHHTADIGLKGVRVRRLLGTREGFDIYLGGGVAGQLHTGLPYRLGVDVDQLPQVIEEVVREYYQKHKAGQSFSAYWREVLRHQQADKVGDEDYCPPTWVCQQCEYRFQAEDPPIFCPGCAGLRRYMARIDETEPTGEKVTGPEDVSARPVDAEGFASVGPLDAIPDGTGKLVRVAGQEIALFRTGRTVFALENLCPHAGGSLAEGTFRDGVVTCPLHDWSFDACTGCSIRPAGRDVQRYAVKIENETVYVQVAPAREPEQVHSRDSDEQAHAVAGPRSDGPNCRVGA
;
A
#
# COMPACT_ATOMS: atom_id res chain seq x y z
N MET A 1 20.22 26.57 -24.82
CA MET A 1 20.56 25.99 -23.49
C MET A 1 19.54 26.42 -22.44
N ASN A 2 18.92 25.46 -21.72
CA ASN A 2 17.92 25.77 -20.70
C ASN A 2 18.55 26.39 -19.43
N ASN A 3 17.75 27.08 -18.60
CA ASN A 3 18.27 27.81 -17.43
C ASN A 3 19.03 26.93 -16.43
N ILE A 4 18.64 25.67 -16.24
CA ILE A 4 19.36 24.77 -15.34
C ILE A 4 20.75 24.46 -15.89
N GLU A 5 20.89 24.21 -17.19
CA GLU A 5 22.21 23.96 -17.78
C GLU A 5 23.11 25.20 -17.66
N LYS A 6 22.55 26.41 -17.77
CA LYS A 6 23.28 27.65 -17.48
C LYS A 6 23.78 27.67 -16.03
N PHE A 7 22.91 27.35 -15.07
CA PHE A 7 23.29 27.27 -13.66
C PHE A 7 24.38 26.23 -13.40
N LYS A 8 24.29 25.05 -14.02
CA LYS A 8 25.34 24.01 -13.89
C LYS A 8 26.68 24.45 -14.48
N ALA A 9 26.65 25.18 -15.61
CA ALA A 9 27.85 25.69 -16.26
C ALA A 9 28.51 26.84 -15.48
N GLU A 10 27.72 27.72 -14.87
CA GLU A 10 28.22 28.83 -14.03
C GLU A 10 28.94 28.32 -12.78
N LYS A 11 28.38 27.29 -12.14
CA LYS A 11 28.91 26.70 -10.92
C LYS A 11 28.43 25.26 -10.79
N HIS A 12 29.38 24.35 -10.62
CA HIS A 12 29.05 22.94 -10.48
C HIS A 12 28.14 22.73 -9.26
N PRO A 13 27.07 21.90 -9.36
CA PRO A 13 26.04 21.84 -8.32
C PRO A 13 26.53 21.49 -6.91
N LEU A 14 27.58 20.68 -6.79
CA LEU A 14 28.16 20.32 -5.49
C LEU A 14 28.93 21.48 -4.83
N ASP A 15 29.30 22.52 -5.57
CA ASP A 15 30.08 23.65 -5.06
C ASP A 15 29.22 24.71 -4.35
N VAL A 16 27.90 24.48 -4.22
CA VAL A 16 26.98 25.36 -3.47
C VAL A 16 27.14 25.25 -1.95
N TRP A 17 27.90 24.27 -1.45
CA TRP A 17 27.99 24.00 -0.02
C TRP A 17 28.52 25.19 0.80
N PRO A 18 29.62 25.87 0.40
CA PRO A 18 30.10 27.05 1.13
C PRO A 18 29.07 28.19 1.18
N ASP A 19 28.28 28.38 0.11
CA ASP A 19 27.22 29.39 0.10
C ASP A 19 26.07 29.00 1.01
N LEU A 20 25.70 27.71 1.05
CA LEU A 20 24.71 27.21 1.99
C LEU A 20 25.15 27.44 3.44
N LEU A 21 26.43 27.27 3.77
CA LEU A 21 26.95 27.58 5.10
C LEU A 21 26.77 29.07 5.44
N CYS A 22 27.11 29.96 4.50
CA CYS A 22 26.91 31.40 4.64
C CYS A 22 25.43 31.77 4.82
N TYR A 23 24.55 31.22 3.98
CA TYR A 23 23.10 31.45 4.09
C TYR A 23 22.51 30.91 5.40
N ALA A 24 23.02 29.78 5.89
CA ALA A 24 22.61 29.20 7.16
C ALA A 24 23.05 30.07 8.35
N GLU A 25 24.29 30.57 8.35
CA GLU A 25 24.82 31.46 9.39
C GLU A 25 24.03 32.77 9.48
N GLU A 26 23.71 33.35 8.32
CA GLU A 26 22.92 34.58 8.22
C GLU A 26 21.40 34.37 8.42
N LYS A 27 20.94 33.12 8.51
CA LYS A 27 19.50 32.77 8.51
C LYS A 27 18.77 33.37 7.31
N ARG A 28 19.43 33.37 6.15
CA ARG A 28 18.99 34.09 4.96
C ARG A 28 17.68 33.46 4.43
N PRO A 29 16.57 34.22 4.34
CA PRO A 29 15.31 33.69 3.83
C PRO A 29 15.42 33.34 2.34
N ALA A 30 14.68 32.34 1.87
CA ALA A 30 14.85 31.83 0.50
C ALA A 30 14.65 32.91 -0.58
N ARG A 31 13.77 33.88 -0.34
CA ARG A 31 13.53 35.01 -1.25
C ARG A 31 14.75 35.92 -1.50
N GLN A 32 15.77 35.84 -0.62
CA GLN A 32 17.02 36.60 -0.72
C GLN A 32 18.21 35.74 -1.19
N ILE A 33 17.99 34.44 -1.41
CA ILE A 33 19.00 33.53 -1.95
C ILE A 33 18.94 33.58 -3.48
N ASP A 34 20.10 33.52 -4.12
CA ASP A 34 20.16 33.47 -5.57
C ASP A 34 19.33 32.26 -6.09
N PRO A 35 18.42 32.46 -7.07
CA PRO A 35 17.61 31.36 -7.59
C PRO A 35 18.43 30.17 -8.11
N SER A 36 19.61 30.41 -8.65
CA SER A 36 20.51 29.36 -9.13
C SER A 36 21.06 28.52 -7.97
N ASP A 37 21.39 29.14 -6.83
CA ASP A 37 21.85 28.43 -5.64
C ASP A 37 20.71 27.68 -4.94
N LEU A 38 19.49 28.23 -4.90
CA LEU A 38 18.31 27.48 -4.45
C LEU A 38 18.05 26.21 -5.27
N GLU A 39 18.34 26.24 -6.59
CA GLU A 39 18.28 25.04 -7.42
C GLU A 39 19.44 24.09 -7.12
N ARG A 40 20.67 24.58 -6.94
CA ARG A 40 21.86 23.76 -6.61
C ARG A 40 21.76 23.10 -5.23
N ILE A 41 21.17 23.75 -4.23
CA ILE A 41 20.94 23.18 -2.88
C ILE A 41 20.16 21.86 -2.95
N LYS A 42 19.33 21.66 -3.99
CA LYS A 42 18.61 20.40 -4.22
C LYS A 42 19.55 19.21 -4.51
N TRP A 43 20.78 19.44 -4.97
CA TRP A 43 21.79 18.38 -5.07
C TRP A 43 22.25 17.87 -3.72
N TYR A 44 22.10 18.64 -2.64
CA TYR A 44 22.31 18.18 -1.26
C TYR A 44 21.03 17.60 -0.63
N GLY A 45 19.96 17.43 -1.42
CA GLY A 45 18.72 16.83 -0.98
C GLY A 45 17.81 17.76 -0.18
N PHE A 46 18.18 19.03 -0.05
CA PHE A 46 17.35 20.07 0.56
C PHE A 46 16.50 20.78 -0.49
N LEU A 47 15.19 20.79 -0.31
CA LEU A 47 14.24 21.39 -1.24
C LEU A 47 13.43 22.47 -0.53
N HIS A 48 13.58 23.72 -0.97
CA HIS A 48 12.74 24.81 -0.52
C HIS A 48 11.25 24.57 -0.84
N ARG A 49 10.40 24.84 0.14
CA ARG A 49 8.95 24.72 0.08
C ARG A 49 8.33 26.10 -0.04
N LYS A 50 7.78 26.40 -1.22
CA LYS A 50 7.01 27.64 -1.46
C LYS A 50 5.64 27.64 -0.77
N ARG A 51 5.26 26.49 -0.23
CA ARG A 51 4.05 26.26 0.55
C ARG A 51 4.37 25.20 1.57
N ASP A 52 3.96 25.45 2.80
CA ASP A 52 4.10 24.50 3.88
C ASP A 52 2.86 24.59 4.75
N ASN A 53 1.85 23.79 4.42
CA ASN A 53 0.56 23.80 5.09
C ASN A 53 0.53 22.76 6.21
N HIS A 54 1.36 22.94 7.24
CA HIS A 54 1.35 22.09 8.43
C HIS A 54 0.55 22.73 9.57
N ARG A 55 -0.41 22.01 10.14
CA ARG A 55 -1.26 22.45 11.27
C ARG A 55 -1.90 23.84 11.05
N GLY A 56 -2.29 24.16 9.83
CA GLY A 56 -2.95 25.43 9.48
C GLY A 56 -2.06 26.67 9.52
N ARG A 57 -0.73 26.53 9.69
CA ARG A 57 0.24 27.61 9.52
C ARG A 57 0.88 27.47 8.14
N ASP A 58 0.91 28.54 7.35
CA ASP A 58 1.69 28.58 6.11
C ASP A 58 3.10 29.11 6.44
N SER A 59 4.09 28.22 6.46
CA SER A 59 5.51 28.57 6.60
C SER A 59 6.21 28.48 5.25
N SER A 60 5.95 29.45 4.38
CA SER A 60 6.44 29.48 2.98
C SER A 60 7.97 29.63 2.81
N ASP A 61 8.74 29.48 3.89
CA ASP A 61 10.20 29.54 3.92
C ASP A 61 10.85 28.31 4.57
N ALA A 62 10.15 27.17 4.54
CA ALA A 62 10.65 25.90 5.05
C ALA A 62 11.38 25.07 3.97
N TYR A 63 12.15 24.09 4.42
CA TYR A 63 12.87 23.14 3.59
C TYR A 63 12.47 21.70 3.90
N MET A 64 12.62 20.85 2.90
CA MET A 64 12.53 19.40 3.06
C MET A 64 13.89 18.78 2.82
N VAL A 65 14.31 17.85 3.68
CA VAL A 65 15.43 16.96 3.37
C VAL A 65 14.89 15.63 2.84
N ARG A 66 15.43 15.18 1.71
CA ARG A 66 15.25 13.82 1.23
C ARG A 66 16.51 13.03 1.54
N ILE A 67 16.34 11.96 2.30
CA ILE A 67 17.40 11.10 2.80
C ILE A 67 17.47 9.87 1.91
N ARG A 68 18.67 9.56 1.42
CA ARG A 68 18.96 8.37 0.62
C ARG A 68 19.04 7.16 1.53
N VAL A 69 18.28 6.11 1.20
CA VAL A 69 18.34 4.81 1.84
C VAL A 69 18.69 3.78 0.78
N THR A 70 19.98 3.69 0.46
CA THR A 70 20.51 2.77 -0.55
C THR A 70 20.11 1.34 -0.22
N ALA A 71 19.74 0.55 -1.24
CA ALA A 71 19.28 -0.83 -1.07
C ALA A 71 18.06 -0.99 -0.15
N CYS A 72 17.31 0.11 0.10
CA CYS A 72 16.18 0.12 1.04
C CYS A 72 16.54 -0.27 2.47
N GLU A 73 17.83 -0.27 2.85
CA GLU A 73 18.31 -0.73 4.15
C GLU A 73 18.81 0.43 5.02
N LEU A 74 18.40 0.42 6.28
CA LEU A 74 18.94 1.34 7.30
C LEU A 74 19.08 0.63 8.65
N THR A 75 19.99 1.13 9.48
CA THR A 75 20.17 0.65 10.86
C THR A 75 19.20 1.34 11.80
N ALA A 76 18.92 0.71 12.95
CA ALA A 76 18.14 1.31 14.02
C ALA A 76 18.75 2.63 14.51
N ARG A 77 20.09 2.72 14.61
CA ARG A 77 20.80 3.96 14.94
C ARG A 77 20.47 5.06 13.93
N ALA A 78 20.54 4.74 12.64
CA ALA A 78 20.22 5.69 11.57
C ALA A 78 18.74 6.11 11.60
N ALA A 79 17.81 5.18 11.80
CA ALA A 79 16.38 5.48 11.92
C ALA A 79 16.06 6.40 13.12
N ARG A 80 16.69 6.17 14.27
CA ARG A 80 16.56 7.05 15.45
C ARG A 80 17.10 8.45 15.20
N GLU A 81 18.19 8.57 14.45
CA GLU A 81 18.74 9.87 14.08
C GLU A 81 17.77 10.65 13.18
N VAL A 82 17.13 9.97 12.21
CA VAL A 82 16.09 10.58 11.38
C VAL A 82 14.85 10.97 12.21
N ALA A 83 14.45 10.14 13.17
CA ALA A 83 13.36 10.47 14.10
C ALA A 83 13.69 11.71 14.94
N TYR A 84 14.92 11.80 15.45
CA TYR A 84 15.40 12.97 16.19
C TYR A 84 15.38 14.23 15.31
N ILE A 85 15.84 14.16 14.06
CA ILE A 85 15.81 15.28 13.13
C ILE A 85 14.36 15.76 12.91
N ALA A 86 13.43 14.83 12.71
CA ALA A 86 12.02 15.16 12.52
C ALA A 86 11.37 15.77 13.77
N TYR A 87 11.74 15.32 14.96
CA TYR A 87 11.28 15.87 16.23
C TYR A 87 11.85 17.26 16.51
N GLN A 88 13.16 17.41 16.40
CA GLN A 88 13.88 18.60 16.85
C GLN A 88 13.81 19.75 15.84
N PHE A 89 13.88 19.44 14.55
CA PHE A 89 14.05 20.45 13.50
C PHE A 89 12.91 20.48 12.48
N GLY A 90 12.01 19.51 12.49
CA GLY A 90 10.96 19.36 11.50
C GLY A 90 9.55 19.37 12.08
N HIS A 91 8.60 18.96 11.26
CA HIS A 91 7.16 18.93 11.61
C HIS A 91 6.72 17.70 12.40
N GLU A 92 7.63 17.03 13.12
CA GLU A 92 7.34 15.81 13.89
C GLU A 92 6.82 14.62 13.04
N ILE A 93 6.90 14.74 11.71
CA ILE A 93 6.45 13.74 10.74
C ILE A 93 7.61 13.26 9.88
N VAL A 94 7.50 12.01 9.45
CA VAL A 94 8.42 11.36 8.53
C VAL A 94 7.60 10.73 7.41
N ASP A 95 7.98 10.98 6.16
CA ASP A 95 7.33 10.41 4.98
C ASP A 95 8.26 9.37 4.31
N LEU A 96 7.81 8.12 4.25
CA LEU A 96 8.40 7.06 3.44
C LEU A 96 7.98 7.23 1.97
N THR A 97 8.87 6.89 1.05
CA THR A 97 8.71 7.22 -0.38
C THR A 97 8.69 6.00 -1.27
N THR A 98 8.14 6.16 -2.48
CA THR A 98 8.06 5.12 -3.52
C THR A 98 9.40 4.68 -4.14
N ARG A 99 10.52 5.06 -3.52
CA ARG A 99 11.88 4.67 -3.90
C ARG A 99 12.71 4.20 -2.70
N GLY A 100 12.06 3.84 -1.59
CA GLY A 100 12.72 3.47 -0.34
C GLY A 100 13.37 4.64 0.43
N ASN A 101 13.34 5.86 -0.08
CA ASN A 101 13.87 7.01 0.68
C ASN A 101 12.94 7.46 1.81
N ILE A 102 13.50 8.29 2.69
CA ILE A 102 12.79 8.97 3.77
C ILE A 102 12.81 10.50 3.53
N GLN A 103 11.75 11.21 3.91
CA GLN A 103 11.65 12.66 3.85
C GLN A 103 11.25 13.26 5.21
N VAL A 104 11.89 14.37 5.57
CA VAL A 104 11.52 15.22 6.71
C VAL A 104 11.25 16.63 6.20
N GLN A 105 10.10 17.19 6.60
CA GLN A 105 9.61 18.52 6.19
C GLN A 105 9.76 19.52 7.34
N GLY A 106 9.65 20.81 7.04
CA GLY A 106 9.57 21.86 8.06
C GLY A 106 10.91 22.35 8.59
N LEU A 107 11.99 22.13 7.84
CA LEU A 107 13.34 22.49 8.27
C LEU A 107 13.63 23.98 7.99
N SER A 108 14.36 24.63 8.88
CA SER A 108 14.87 25.99 8.66
C SER A 108 16.28 25.97 8.08
N ILE A 109 16.67 27.02 7.34
CA ILE A 109 17.95 27.05 6.61
C ILE A 109 19.17 26.93 7.53
N GLU A 110 19.11 27.55 8.71
CA GLU A 110 20.18 27.56 9.71
C GLU A 110 20.51 26.18 10.28
N HIS A 111 19.62 25.21 10.10
CA HIS A 111 19.79 23.85 10.61
C HIS A 111 20.25 22.87 9.53
N LEU A 112 20.21 23.24 8.25
CA LEU A 112 20.53 22.31 7.16
C LEU A 112 21.96 21.75 7.23
N PRO A 113 23.01 22.54 7.53
CA PRO A 113 24.36 22.01 7.69
C PRO A 113 24.46 20.99 8.83
N LEU A 114 23.91 21.32 10.01
CA LEU A 114 23.88 20.41 11.16
C LEU A 114 23.12 19.12 10.85
N ILE A 115 21.97 19.22 10.18
CA ILE A 115 21.18 18.05 9.78
C ILE A 115 21.98 17.15 8.84
N TYR A 116 22.70 17.73 7.87
CA TYR A 116 23.56 16.97 6.99
C TYR A 116 24.66 16.22 7.76
N ASP A 117 25.36 16.89 8.68
CA ASP A 117 26.41 16.28 9.50
C ASP A 117 25.86 15.14 10.38
N ARG A 118 24.67 15.33 10.95
CA ARG A 118 23.99 14.29 11.75
C ARG A 118 23.64 13.06 10.92
N LEU A 119 23.15 13.24 9.69
CA LEU A 119 22.92 12.12 8.77
C LEU A 119 24.23 11.38 8.43
N GLN A 120 25.30 12.13 8.12
CA GLN A 120 26.61 11.54 7.82
C GLN A 120 27.17 10.75 9.01
N SER A 121 26.95 11.21 10.25
CA SER A 121 27.41 10.54 11.47
C SER A 121 26.83 9.13 11.70
N VAL A 122 25.77 8.78 10.97
CA VAL A 122 25.11 7.46 11.00
C VAL A 122 25.17 6.74 9.65
N GLY A 123 26.01 7.20 8.73
CA GLY A 123 26.19 6.59 7.41
C GLY A 123 25.07 6.86 6.40
N LEU A 124 24.20 7.83 6.67
CA LEU A 124 23.17 8.29 5.74
C LEU A 124 23.64 9.51 4.96
N ASP A 125 23.13 9.66 3.73
CA ASP A 125 23.44 10.81 2.85
C ASP A 125 22.15 11.40 2.27
N SER A 126 22.14 12.70 1.98
CA SER A 126 21.05 13.40 1.29
C SER A 126 21.44 13.89 -0.10
N ARG A 127 22.72 13.79 -0.48
CA ARG A 127 23.22 14.19 -1.79
C ARG A 127 22.63 13.36 -2.92
N GLN A 128 22.48 14.02 -4.06
CA GLN A 128 21.95 13.49 -5.31
C GLN A 128 20.58 12.80 -5.11
N THR A 129 19.74 13.31 -4.21
CA THR A 129 18.37 12.79 -4.01
C THR A 129 17.32 13.61 -4.76
N ALA A 130 17.70 14.76 -5.32
CA ALA A 130 16.88 15.62 -6.16
C ALA A 130 17.69 16.26 -7.30
N HIS A 131 16.97 16.87 -8.24
CA HIS A 131 17.50 17.48 -9.47
C HIS A 131 18.12 16.49 -10.48
N ASP A 132 19.14 16.92 -11.24
CA ASP A 132 19.62 16.32 -12.49
C ASP A 132 20.87 15.45 -12.26
N ASN A 133 20.64 14.31 -11.61
CA ASN A 133 21.62 13.32 -11.19
C ASN A 133 20.94 11.94 -11.00
N VAL A 134 21.73 10.94 -10.59
CA VAL A 134 21.24 9.59 -10.25
C VAL A 134 20.57 9.58 -8.88
N ARG A 135 19.33 9.10 -8.81
CA ARG A 135 18.52 8.99 -7.59
C ARG A 135 18.92 7.77 -6.74
N ASN A 136 18.12 7.47 -5.72
CA ASN A 136 18.33 6.27 -4.91
C ASN A 136 18.40 5.01 -5.79
N VAL A 137 19.34 4.13 -5.49
CA VAL A 137 19.46 2.80 -6.09
C VAL A 137 18.83 1.84 -5.10
N PHE A 138 17.75 1.18 -5.52
CA PHE A 138 16.96 0.34 -4.63
C PHE A 138 16.81 -1.07 -5.18
N CYS A 139 16.70 -2.02 -4.26
CA CYS A 139 16.34 -3.40 -4.52
C CYS A 139 15.06 -3.77 -3.76
N HIS A 140 14.62 -5.03 -3.89
CA HIS A 140 13.52 -5.55 -3.10
C HIS A 140 13.85 -5.48 -1.59
N PRO A 141 12.90 -5.07 -0.71
CA PRO A 141 13.11 -5.02 0.74
C PRO A 141 13.50 -6.34 1.38
N LEU A 142 13.12 -7.49 0.80
CA LEU A 142 13.51 -8.82 1.26
C LEU A 142 14.85 -9.30 0.67
N SER A 143 15.56 -8.50 -0.11
CA SER A 143 16.86 -8.93 -0.65
C SER A 143 17.83 -9.25 0.48
N GLY A 144 18.51 -10.40 0.36
CA GLY A 144 19.36 -11.00 1.36
C GLY A 144 18.66 -11.93 2.35
N VAL A 145 17.33 -11.93 2.41
CA VAL A 145 16.54 -12.75 3.35
C VAL A 145 15.42 -13.53 2.69
N ASP A 146 15.02 -13.22 1.46
CA ASP A 146 14.00 -13.97 0.72
C ASP A 146 14.44 -15.44 0.49
N PRO A 147 13.63 -16.45 0.85
CA PRO A 147 13.90 -17.86 0.55
C PRO A 147 13.98 -18.21 -0.93
N HIS A 148 13.44 -17.36 -1.82
CA HIS A 148 13.34 -17.62 -3.25
C HIS A 148 14.18 -16.66 -4.10
N GLU A 149 15.02 -15.80 -3.49
CA GLU A 149 15.92 -14.95 -4.28
C GLU A 149 17.01 -15.76 -4.98
N LEU A 150 17.37 -15.34 -6.19
CA LEU A 150 18.48 -15.88 -6.96
C LEU A 150 19.82 -15.29 -6.47
N ILE A 151 19.81 -14.02 -6.07
CA ILE A 151 21.01 -13.29 -5.63
C ILE A 151 20.64 -12.16 -4.67
N ASP A 152 21.44 -11.96 -3.63
CA ASP A 152 21.36 -10.75 -2.79
C ASP A 152 21.92 -9.55 -3.54
N THR A 153 21.09 -8.53 -3.74
CA THR A 153 21.41 -7.36 -4.57
C THR A 153 21.77 -6.11 -3.76
N ARG A 154 21.83 -6.23 -2.43
CA ARG A 154 22.14 -5.09 -1.56
C ARG A 154 23.54 -4.54 -1.80
N GLU A 155 24.55 -5.40 -1.93
CA GLU A 155 25.92 -4.96 -2.22
C GLU A 155 26.02 -4.30 -3.60
N LEU A 156 25.42 -4.88 -4.64
CA LEU A 156 25.36 -4.26 -5.97
C LEU A 156 24.73 -2.86 -5.94
N CYS A 157 23.66 -2.67 -5.15
CA CYS A 157 23.07 -1.35 -4.95
C CYS A 157 24.06 -0.37 -4.28
N ARG A 158 24.86 -0.83 -3.31
CA ARG A 158 25.89 -0.01 -2.65
C ARG A 158 27.07 0.30 -3.56
N ASP A 159 27.51 -0.64 -4.40
CA ASP A 159 28.57 -0.42 -5.38
C ASP A 159 28.15 0.62 -6.43
N ILE A 160 26.94 0.51 -6.96
CA ILE A 160 26.37 1.54 -7.85
C ILE A 160 26.25 2.88 -7.11
N ALA A 161 25.83 2.87 -5.84
CA ALA A 161 25.76 4.09 -5.04
C ALA A 161 27.16 4.72 -4.82
N GLY A 162 28.20 3.92 -4.65
CA GLY A 162 29.60 4.36 -4.53
C GLY A 162 30.13 5.01 -5.82
N LEU A 163 29.72 4.53 -6.99
CA LEU A 163 30.04 5.15 -8.28
C LEU A 163 29.44 6.55 -8.44
N ILE A 164 28.24 6.77 -7.90
CA ILE A 164 27.46 7.99 -8.15
C ILE A 164 27.64 9.05 -7.06
N LEU A 165 27.73 8.66 -5.79
CA LEU A 165 27.66 9.60 -4.66
C LEU A 165 28.90 10.49 -4.59
N GLY A 166 28.69 11.81 -4.64
CA GLY A 166 29.77 12.80 -4.65
C GLY A 166 30.52 12.90 -5.98
N SER A 167 30.19 12.07 -6.98
CA SER A 167 30.80 12.14 -8.30
C SER A 167 30.42 13.43 -9.01
N ARG A 168 31.41 14.25 -9.37
CA ARG A 168 31.18 15.44 -10.22
C ARG A 168 30.62 15.04 -11.58
N THR A 169 31.14 13.95 -12.14
CA THR A 169 30.71 13.38 -13.42
C THR A 169 29.21 13.04 -13.45
N TYR A 170 28.72 12.35 -12.42
CA TYR A 170 27.32 11.88 -12.34
C TYR A 170 26.39 12.80 -11.54
N SER A 171 26.89 13.98 -11.16
CA SER A 171 26.11 15.10 -10.64
C SER A 171 25.67 16.08 -11.73
N ASP A 172 26.16 15.95 -12.96
CA ASP A 172 25.76 16.77 -14.11
C ASP A 172 25.16 15.91 -15.23
N LEU A 173 23.98 15.36 -14.97
CA LEU A 173 23.19 14.66 -16.00
C LEU A 173 22.21 15.62 -16.70
N PRO A 174 21.70 15.27 -17.90
CA PRO A 174 20.63 16.06 -18.55
C PRO A 174 19.34 16.14 -17.72
N ARG A 175 19.00 15.07 -16.99
CA ARG A 175 17.84 15.00 -16.09
C ARG A 175 18.04 13.93 -15.03
N LYS A 176 17.09 13.81 -14.10
CA LYS A 176 17.02 12.72 -13.11
C LYS A 176 17.14 11.35 -13.77
N PHE A 177 17.88 10.45 -13.12
CA PHE A 177 18.12 9.09 -13.57
C PHE A 177 17.84 8.10 -12.43
N ASN A 178 17.02 7.09 -12.69
CA ASN A 178 16.53 6.14 -11.71
C ASN A 178 17.05 4.74 -12.02
N ILE A 179 17.58 4.05 -11.00
CA ILE A 179 18.12 2.69 -11.12
C ILE A 179 17.42 1.78 -10.10
N ALA A 180 17.14 0.54 -10.49
CA ALA A 180 16.74 -0.53 -9.58
C ALA A 180 17.42 -1.86 -9.93
N VAL A 181 17.54 -2.74 -8.95
CA VAL A 181 18.17 -4.07 -9.09
C VAL A 181 17.25 -5.10 -8.44
N SER A 182 16.89 -6.16 -9.18
CA SER A 182 16.08 -7.27 -8.67
C SER A 182 16.93 -8.50 -8.45
N GLY A 183 16.82 -9.10 -7.27
CA GLY A 183 17.43 -10.39 -6.94
C GLY A 183 16.58 -11.59 -7.31
N ALA A 184 15.36 -11.40 -7.81
CA ALA A 184 14.44 -12.47 -8.17
C ALA A 184 13.56 -12.11 -9.39
N ASP A 185 12.97 -13.13 -9.99
CA ASP A 185 12.07 -13.01 -11.15
C ASP A 185 10.58 -12.96 -10.77
N HIS A 186 10.23 -13.25 -9.51
CA HIS A 186 8.85 -13.25 -9.02
C HIS A 186 8.38 -11.93 -8.38
N HIS A 187 9.25 -10.93 -8.23
CA HIS A 187 8.90 -9.66 -7.58
C HIS A 187 8.30 -8.64 -8.55
N SER A 188 7.16 -8.05 -8.17
CA SER A 188 6.31 -7.23 -9.04
C SER A 188 6.71 -5.75 -9.04
N ILE A 189 7.95 -5.46 -8.66
CA ILE A 189 8.36 -4.09 -8.40
C ILE A 189 8.26 -3.27 -9.69
N HIS A 190 8.12 -1.95 -9.53
CA HIS A 190 8.09 -0.97 -10.62
C HIS A 190 9.42 -0.85 -11.42
N TYR A 191 10.12 -1.96 -11.66
CA TYR A 191 11.34 -2.11 -12.45
C TYR A 191 11.17 -1.59 -13.88
N TRP A 192 10.02 -1.83 -14.50
CA TRP A 192 9.69 -1.27 -15.83
C TRP A 192 9.52 0.24 -15.83
N THR A 193 9.69 0.94 -14.72
CA THR A 193 9.43 2.38 -14.63
C THR A 193 10.67 3.18 -14.25
N GLN A 194 11.82 2.51 -14.22
CA GLN A 194 13.15 3.06 -13.95
C GLN A 194 13.89 3.36 -15.26
N ASP A 195 14.88 4.27 -15.21
CA ASP A 195 15.72 4.55 -16.38
C ASP A 195 16.60 3.33 -16.72
N ILE A 196 17.06 2.59 -15.70
CA ILE A 196 17.65 1.25 -15.83
C ILE A 196 17.09 0.32 -14.75
N SER A 197 16.77 -0.93 -15.11
CA SER A 197 16.58 -2.02 -14.16
C SER A 197 17.36 -3.26 -14.57
N PHE A 198 18.04 -3.87 -13.60
CA PHE A 198 18.65 -5.20 -13.73
C PHE A 198 17.73 -6.22 -13.06
N LEU A 199 17.31 -7.25 -13.80
CA LEU A 199 16.39 -8.28 -13.31
C LEU A 199 17.10 -9.63 -13.26
N ALA A 200 17.34 -10.17 -12.06
CA ALA A 200 17.98 -11.48 -11.92
C ALA A 200 17.14 -12.57 -12.61
N CYS A 201 17.82 -13.42 -13.36
CA CYS A 201 17.24 -14.59 -14.03
C CYS A 201 18.25 -15.73 -14.01
N ARG A 202 17.76 -16.97 -14.17
CA ARG A 202 18.61 -18.12 -14.49
C ARG A 202 18.76 -18.25 -16.01
N SER A 203 20.00 -18.42 -16.47
CA SER A 203 20.29 -18.78 -17.85
C SER A 203 19.95 -20.26 -18.14
N ASP A 204 20.04 -20.66 -19.40
CA ASP A 204 19.88 -22.07 -19.80
C ASP A 204 20.98 -22.98 -19.19
N ASP A 205 22.14 -22.40 -18.85
CA ASP A 205 23.27 -23.07 -18.18
C ASP A 205 23.19 -22.99 -16.64
N ASP A 206 22.04 -22.60 -16.08
CA ASP A 206 21.78 -22.43 -14.64
C ASP A 206 22.64 -21.36 -13.94
N GLU A 207 23.22 -20.42 -14.69
CA GLU A 207 23.95 -19.27 -14.15
C GLU A 207 22.98 -18.13 -13.78
N VAL A 208 23.24 -17.48 -12.65
CA VAL A 208 22.48 -16.29 -12.24
C VAL A 208 23.04 -15.06 -12.95
N LEU A 209 22.26 -14.51 -13.87
CA LEU A 209 22.57 -13.32 -14.68
C LEU A 209 21.46 -12.28 -14.51
N PHE A 210 21.63 -11.11 -15.11
CA PHE A 210 20.62 -10.07 -15.14
C PHE A 210 20.13 -9.79 -16.56
N GLN A 211 18.81 -9.83 -16.77
CA GLN A 211 18.17 -9.17 -17.89
C GLN A 211 18.19 -7.65 -17.68
N LEU A 212 18.30 -6.89 -18.77
CA LEU A 212 18.43 -5.44 -18.75
C LEU A 212 17.18 -4.74 -19.32
N LEU A 213 16.55 -3.89 -18.52
CA LEU A 213 15.50 -2.97 -18.96
C LEU A 213 16.01 -1.52 -18.95
N ILE A 214 15.68 -0.76 -19.98
CA ILE A 214 16.07 0.65 -20.09
C ILE A 214 14.93 1.58 -20.50
N GLY A 215 15.01 2.85 -20.12
CA GLY A 215 14.15 3.91 -20.65
C GLY A 215 12.75 4.00 -20.03
N GLY A 216 12.53 3.44 -18.85
CA GLY A 216 11.27 3.58 -18.12
C GLY A 216 11.08 4.97 -17.47
N LYS A 217 9.83 5.47 -17.44
CA LYS A 217 9.44 6.66 -16.67
C LYS A 217 7.95 6.70 -16.31
N GLN A 218 7.67 7.24 -15.13
CA GLN A 218 6.29 7.47 -14.65
C GLN A 218 5.64 8.80 -15.08
N GLY A 219 6.43 9.83 -15.38
CA GLY A 219 5.89 11.15 -15.68
C GLY A 219 5.20 11.19 -17.05
N GLN A 220 4.19 12.03 -17.23
CA GLN A 220 3.36 12.07 -18.44
C GLN A 220 4.13 12.44 -19.74
N PRO A 221 3.96 11.69 -20.85
CA PRO A 221 3.29 10.38 -20.91
C PRO A 221 4.15 9.28 -20.24
N PRO A 222 3.59 8.36 -19.46
CA PRO A 222 4.37 7.26 -18.89
C PRO A 222 4.99 6.38 -20.00
N VAL A 223 6.16 5.81 -19.75
CA VAL A 223 6.85 4.87 -20.66
C VAL A 223 7.35 3.70 -19.84
N LEU A 224 7.09 2.48 -20.29
CA LEU A 224 7.63 1.27 -19.69
C LEU A 224 9.02 0.97 -20.27
N GLY A 225 9.90 0.43 -19.44
CA GLY A 225 11.26 0.07 -19.80
C GLY A 225 11.26 -1.00 -20.88
N GLN A 226 12.14 -0.82 -21.85
CA GLN A 226 12.32 -1.73 -22.99
C GLN A 226 13.44 -2.72 -22.68
N HIS A 227 13.24 -3.97 -23.06
CA HIS A 227 14.25 -5.01 -22.92
C HIS A 227 15.39 -4.79 -23.90
N VAL A 228 16.61 -4.79 -23.37
CA VAL A 228 17.83 -4.89 -24.17
C VAL A 228 18.17 -6.38 -24.27
N PRO A 229 18.32 -6.97 -25.46
CA PRO A 229 18.41 -8.43 -25.66
C PRO A 229 19.79 -9.00 -25.26
N VAL A 230 20.22 -8.71 -24.04
CA VAL A 230 21.51 -9.08 -23.46
C VAL A 230 21.34 -9.55 -22.02
N LEU A 231 22.26 -10.40 -21.58
CA LEU A 231 22.44 -10.81 -20.20
C LEU A 231 23.72 -10.18 -19.64
N VAL A 232 23.61 -9.67 -18.42
CA VAL A 232 24.69 -8.99 -17.69
C VAL A 232 25.06 -9.84 -16.49
N ALA A 233 26.33 -10.22 -16.36
CA ALA A 233 26.81 -10.93 -15.18
C ALA A 233 26.86 -10.00 -13.94
N PRO A 234 26.75 -10.50 -12.71
CA PRO A 234 26.73 -9.67 -11.51
C PRO A 234 27.94 -8.71 -11.39
N ASP A 235 29.13 -9.16 -11.76
CA ASP A 235 30.37 -8.37 -11.76
C ASP A 235 30.41 -7.30 -12.87
N GLN A 236 29.61 -7.45 -13.93
CA GLN A 236 29.52 -6.52 -15.06
C GLN A 236 28.53 -5.37 -14.82
N VAL A 237 27.64 -5.50 -13.83
CA VAL A 237 26.55 -4.53 -13.56
C VAL A 237 27.07 -3.09 -13.42
N LEU A 238 28.21 -2.91 -12.74
CA LEU A 238 28.78 -1.59 -12.50
C LEU A 238 29.28 -0.93 -13.79
N ASP A 239 29.98 -1.68 -14.65
CA ASP A 239 30.52 -1.17 -15.91
C ASP A 239 29.41 -0.89 -16.93
N VAL A 240 28.39 -1.76 -17.01
CA VAL A 240 27.19 -1.50 -17.82
C VAL A 240 26.45 -0.24 -17.33
N THR A 241 26.32 -0.07 -16.01
CA THR A 241 25.72 1.15 -15.44
C THR A 241 26.52 2.39 -15.83
N ARG A 242 27.86 2.32 -15.75
CA ARG A 242 28.75 3.43 -16.14
C ARG A 242 28.58 3.80 -17.60
N ALA A 243 28.61 2.81 -18.50
CA ALA A 243 28.44 3.03 -19.94
C ALA A 243 27.08 3.68 -20.26
N LEU A 244 25.99 3.23 -19.65
CA LEU A 244 24.66 3.83 -19.87
C LEU A 244 24.54 5.26 -19.33
N LEU A 245 25.17 5.56 -18.19
CA LEU A 245 25.25 6.92 -17.66
C LEU A 245 26.07 7.84 -18.58
N ASP A 246 27.17 7.33 -19.14
CA ASP A 246 28.03 8.07 -20.06
C ASP A 246 27.35 8.33 -21.40
N LEU A 247 26.61 7.34 -21.92
CA LEU A 247 25.71 7.51 -23.07
C LEU A 247 24.71 8.63 -22.81
N PHE A 248 24.04 8.61 -21.65
CA PHE A 248 23.05 9.62 -21.31
C PHE A 248 23.69 11.01 -21.16
N ARG A 249 24.88 11.12 -20.55
CA ARG A 249 25.63 12.38 -20.46
C ARG A 249 25.99 12.94 -21.82
N ALA A 250 26.48 12.09 -22.72
CA ALA A 250 26.99 12.47 -24.02
C ALA A 250 25.88 12.86 -25.00
N GLN A 251 24.76 12.12 -25.01
CA GLN A 251 23.74 12.25 -26.05
C GLN A 251 22.36 12.73 -25.57
N GLY A 252 22.11 12.81 -24.25
CA GLY A 252 20.82 13.26 -23.74
C GLY A 252 20.50 14.72 -24.06
N ASP A 253 19.23 15.03 -24.31
CA ASP A 253 18.78 16.40 -24.63
C ASP A 253 18.95 17.32 -23.41
N ARG A 254 19.78 18.35 -23.55
CA ARG A 254 20.03 19.40 -22.55
C ARG A 254 19.36 20.72 -22.89
N GLU A 255 18.70 20.83 -24.05
CA GLU A 255 18.01 22.05 -24.46
C GLU A 255 16.59 22.11 -23.94
N ARG A 256 15.85 21.00 -24.02
CA ARG A 256 14.43 20.95 -23.68
C ARG A 256 14.19 19.97 -22.53
N ARG A 257 13.83 20.51 -21.36
CA ARG A 257 13.59 19.68 -20.14
C ARG A 257 12.50 18.60 -20.32
N LYS A 258 11.55 18.79 -21.25
CA LYS A 258 10.48 17.81 -21.54
C LYS A 258 11.01 16.55 -22.25
N SER A 259 12.06 16.68 -23.06
CA SER A 259 12.72 15.59 -23.79
C SER A 259 14.04 15.14 -23.16
N ALA A 260 14.39 15.67 -21.98
CA ALA A 260 15.69 15.43 -21.33
C ALA A 260 15.80 14.11 -20.55
N ARG A 261 14.75 13.27 -20.49
CA ARG A 261 14.81 11.97 -19.79
C ARG A 261 15.49 10.91 -20.65
N PHE A 262 16.15 9.94 -20.01
CA PHE A 262 16.81 8.85 -20.71
C PHE A 262 15.88 8.07 -21.65
N ALA A 263 14.61 7.88 -21.24
CA ALA A 263 13.55 7.33 -22.08
C ALA A 263 13.45 8.00 -23.48
N CYS A 264 13.60 9.32 -23.56
CA CYS A 264 13.53 10.07 -24.81
C CYS A 264 14.79 9.89 -25.66
N LEU A 265 15.94 9.61 -25.03
CA LEU A 265 17.16 9.24 -25.75
C LEU A 265 16.99 7.83 -26.35
N VAL A 266 16.54 6.87 -25.57
CA VAL A 266 16.29 5.49 -26.01
C VAL A 266 15.28 5.45 -27.16
N ASP A 267 14.18 6.20 -27.06
CA ASP A 267 13.18 6.34 -28.14
C ASP A 267 13.79 6.88 -29.44
N ARG A 268 14.76 7.80 -29.34
CA ARG A 268 15.40 8.42 -30.51
C ARG A 268 16.44 7.54 -31.19
N ILE A 269 17.27 6.83 -30.42
CA ILE A 269 18.39 6.02 -30.98
C ILE A 269 18.02 4.54 -31.13
N GLY A 270 16.90 4.10 -30.55
CA GLY A 270 16.46 2.71 -30.52
C GLY A 270 17.32 1.83 -29.61
N ILE A 271 16.87 0.59 -29.39
CA ILE A 271 17.64 -0.42 -28.64
C ILE A 271 18.93 -0.77 -29.37
N SER A 272 18.93 -0.79 -30.70
CA SER A 272 20.14 -1.01 -31.52
C SER A 272 21.22 0.05 -31.24
N GLY A 273 20.86 1.33 -31.22
CA GLY A 273 21.84 2.39 -30.93
C GLY A 273 22.40 2.34 -29.52
N VAL A 274 21.64 1.81 -28.55
CA VAL A 274 22.15 1.56 -27.20
C VAL A 274 23.12 0.37 -27.19
N LEU A 275 22.77 -0.73 -27.86
CA LEU A 275 23.64 -1.90 -27.99
C LEU A 275 24.97 -1.54 -28.66
N ASP A 276 24.91 -0.84 -29.80
CA ASP A 276 26.11 -0.37 -30.51
C ASP A 276 27.00 0.47 -29.58
N TYR A 277 26.39 1.33 -28.75
CA TYR A 277 27.16 2.11 -27.77
C TYR A 277 27.82 1.21 -26.72
N LEU A 278 27.09 0.25 -26.15
CA LEU A 278 27.61 -0.67 -25.12
C LEU A 278 28.76 -1.52 -25.67
N GLU A 279 28.60 -2.11 -26.85
CA GLU A 279 29.63 -2.95 -27.49
C GLU A 279 30.93 -2.17 -27.76
N ASN A 280 30.83 -0.88 -28.09
CA ASN A 280 31.99 -0.03 -28.35
C ASN A 280 32.67 0.51 -27.08
N HIS A 281 32.03 0.45 -25.91
CA HIS A 281 32.53 1.08 -24.67
C HIS A 281 32.77 0.10 -23.51
N LEU A 282 32.32 -1.15 -23.62
CA LEU A 282 32.61 -2.20 -22.65
C LEU A 282 33.88 -2.97 -23.07
N SER A 283 34.68 -3.38 -22.08
CA SER A 283 35.89 -4.18 -22.30
C SER A 283 35.60 -5.67 -22.52
N PHE A 284 34.32 -6.07 -22.44
CA PHE A 284 33.85 -7.44 -22.56
C PHE A 284 32.63 -7.49 -23.47
N PRO A 285 32.42 -8.61 -24.19
CA PRO A 285 31.18 -8.82 -24.94
C PRO A 285 30.02 -9.08 -23.97
N LEU A 286 28.87 -8.50 -24.28
CA LEU A 286 27.62 -8.83 -23.60
C LEU A 286 27.07 -10.15 -24.14
N ARG A 287 26.52 -10.98 -23.25
CA ARG A 287 25.95 -12.27 -23.65
C ARG A 287 24.56 -12.04 -24.26
N PRO A 288 24.15 -12.72 -25.34
CA PRO A 288 22.80 -12.60 -25.87
C PRO A 288 21.74 -13.05 -24.86
N GLY A 289 20.63 -12.32 -24.77
CA GLY A 289 19.50 -12.63 -23.89
C GLY A 289 18.19 -12.35 -24.62
N LEU A 290 17.72 -13.30 -25.44
CA LEU A 290 16.53 -13.06 -26.28
C LEU A 290 15.20 -13.22 -25.52
N LYS A 291 15.20 -13.96 -24.42
CA LYS A 291 14.02 -14.14 -23.58
C LYS A 291 13.67 -12.81 -22.93
N GLU A 292 12.47 -12.30 -23.15
CA GLU A 292 12.00 -11.08 -22.49
C GLU A 292 11.61 -11.36 -21.03
N PRO A 293 11.91 -10.44 -20.10
CA PRO A 293 11.47 -10.55 -18.71
C PRO A 293 9.94 -10.54 -18.66
N GLN A 294 9.38 -11.50 -17.94
CA GLN A 294 7.93 -11.57 -17.71
C GLN A 294 7.60 -10.89 -16.38
N PRO A 295 6.53 -10.09 -16.31
CA PRO A 295 6.04 -9.62 -15.02
C PRO A 295 5.53 -10.81 -14.20
N PRO A 296 5.69 -10.81 -12.87
CA PRO A 296 5.10 -11.85 -12.03
C PRO A 296 3.58 -11.76 -12.03
N THR A 297 2.89 -12.85 -11.67
CA THR A 297 1.43 -12.96 -11.78
C THR A 297 0.65 -12.07 -10.81
N GLY A 298 1.22 -11.72 -9.66
CA GLY A 298 0.59 -10.93 -8.61
C GLY A 298 1.51 -9.83 -8.08
N TYR A 299 0.95 -8.91 -7.29
CA TYR A 299 1.73 -7.88 -6.62
C TYR A 299 2.44 -8.43 -5.38
N ASP A 300 3.63 -7.91 -5.08
CA ASP A 300 4.32 -8.19 -3.81
C ASP A 300 3.46 -7.71 -2.63
N GLU A 301 3.18 -8.60 -1.69
CA GLU A 301 2.69 -8.21 -0.37
C GLU A 301 3.87 -7.76 0.48
N LEU A 302 3.84 -6.51 0.97
CA LEU A 302 4.93 -5.94 1.77
C LEU A 302 4.54 -5.69 3.23
N VAL A 303 3.36 -6.14 3.64
CA VAL A 303 2.81 -6.01 5.00
C VAL A 303 2.40 -7.39 5.49
N GLY A 304 2.85 -7.77 6.68
CA GLY A 304 2.59 -9.09 7.25
C GLY A 304 3.85 -9.79 7.71
N TRP A 305 3.77 -11.12 7.80
CA TRP A 305 4.86 -11.98 8.25
C TRP A 305 5.43 -12.77 7.08
N PHE A 306 6.71 -12.56 6.79
CA PHE A 306 7.42 -13.22 5.69
C PHE A 306 8.46 -14.18 6.27
N ARG A 307 8.50 -15.41 5.78
CA ARG A 307 9.57 -16.35 6.12
C ARG A 307 10.87 -15.91 5.47
N GLN A 308 11.99 -16.15 6.16
CA GLN A 308 13.30 -15.93 5.58
C GLN A 308 13.93 -17.24 5.11
N LYS A 309 15.00 -17.14 4.32
CA LYS A 309 15.84 -18.29 3.93
C LYS A 309 16.53 -18.95 5.13
N GLN A 310 16.84 -18.17 6.17
CA GLN A 310 17.34 -18.70 7.43
C GLN A 310 16.21 -19.41 8.18
N PRO A 311 16.40 -20.67 8.60
CA PRO A 311 15.38 -21.38 9.35
C PRO A 311 15.08 -20.64 10.66
N ASN A 312 13.79 -20.59 11.03
CA ASN A 312 13.27 -19.96 12.24
C ASN A 312 13.33 -18.41 12.29
N LEU A 313 13.76 -17.71 11.24
CA LEU A 313 13.69 -16.25 11.17
C LEU A 313 12.54 -15.76 10.30
N TRP A 314 11.99 -14.62 10.68
CA TRP A 314 10.88 -13.94 10.01
C TRP A 314 11.18 -12.46 9.81
N THR A 315 10.59 -11.91 8.76
CA THR A 315 10.50 -10.47 8.53
C THR A 315 9.08 -9.99 8.83
N MET A 316 8.95 -8.96 9.65
CA MET A 316 7.68 -8.28 9.95
C MET A 316 7.55 -7.02 9.09
N GLY A 317 6.67 -7.02 8.09
CA GLY A 317 6.30 -5.82 7.34
C GLY A 317 5.15 -5.07 8.00
N LEU A 318 5.34 -3.78 8.27
CA LEU A 318 4.38 -2.92 8.96
C LEU A 318 3.64 -2.02 7.97
N ALA A 319 2.32 -1.96 8.11
CA ALA A 319 1.49 -1.04 7.36
C ALA A 319 1.67 0.40 7.85
N ILE A 320 2.06 1.28 6.93
CA ILE A 320 2.15 2.72 7.16
C ILE A 320 1.16 3.42 6.22
N PRO A 321 -0.02 3.84 6.70
CA PRO A 321 -1.01 4.52 5.85
C PRO A 321 -0.39 5.69 5.09
N VAL A 322 -0.51 5.65 3.76
CA VAL A 322 0.06 6.62 2.81
C VAL A 322 1.54 6.95 3.05
N GLY A 323 2.28 6.06 3.71
CA GLY A 323 3.68 6.23 4.07
C GLY A 323 4.00 7.38 5.00
N ARG A 324 3.07 7.86 5.83
CA ARG A 324 3.35 8.90 6.82
C ARG A 324 3.41 8.33 8.23
N MET A 325 4.49 8.64 8.94
CA MET A 325 4.71 8.26 10.33
C MET A 325 4.96 9.50 11.19
N SER A 326 4.68 9.40 12.48
CA SER A 326 5.26 10.30 13.47
C SER A 326 6.73 9.93 13.74
N TRP A 327 7.52 10.87 14.24
CA TRP A 327 8.88 10.58 14.70
C TRP A 327 8.90 9.48 15.79
N LYS A 328 7.90 9.48 16.70
CA LYS A 328 7.76 8.46 17.76
C LYS A 328 7.58 7.06 17.20
N GLN A 329 6.81 6.93 16.12
CA GLN A 329 6.63 5.66 15.43
C GLN A 329 7.94 5.18 14.80
N LEU A 330 8.70 6.07 14.15
CA LEU A 330 9.98 5.70 13.56
C LEU A 330 11.01 5.30 14.64
N GLU A 331 11.10 6.06 15.74
CA GLU A 331 11.95 5.69 16.88
C GLU A 331 11.51 4.35 17.49
N GLY A 332 10.21 4.15 17.69
CA GLY A 332 9.63 2.90 18.17
C GLY A 332 10.04 1.71 17.30
N VAL A 333 9.86 1.81 15.98
CA VAL A 333 10.28 0.76 15.02
C VAL A 333 11.78 0.46 15.09
N ALA A 334 12.61 1.48 15.30
CA ALA A 334 14.05 1.28 15.48
C ALA A 334 14.40 0.55 16.79
N LEU A 335 13.72 0.85 17.89
CA LEU A 335 13.90 0.13 19.15
C LEU A 335 13.38 -1.32 19.04
N LEU A 336 12.27 -1.53 18.34
CA LEU A 336 11.72 -2.85 18.07
C LEU A 336 12.68 -3.71 17.26
N SER A 337 13.32 -3.16 16.22
CA SER A 337 14.28 -3.93 15.43
C SER A 337 15.50 -4.34 16.23
N GLN A 338 15.97 -3.52 17.18
CA GLN A 338 17.06 -3.91 18.09
C GLN A 338 16.63 -4.96 19.11
N LYS A 339 15.39 -4.86 19.61
CA LYS A 339 14.88 -5.76 20.65
C LYS A 339 14.54 -7.14 20.12
N TRP A 340 13.89 -7.19 18.95
CA TRP A 340 13.30 -8.42 18.42
C TRP A 340 13.99 -8.94 17.17
N GLY A 341 14.80 -8.13 16.49
CA GLY A 341 15.59 -8.50 15.32
C GLY A 341 17.08 -8.26 15.55
N ASP A 342 17.80 -7.86 14.49
CA ASP A 342 19.25 -7.58 14.53
C ASP A 342 19.58 -6.08 14.49
N GLY A 343 18.58 -5.21 14.69
CA GLY A 343 18.73 -3.77 14.59
C GLY A 343 18.77 -3.24 13.16
N THR A 344 18.51 -4.05 12.13
CA THR A 344 18.32 -3.57 10.76
C THR A 344 16.85 -3.33 10.44
N LEU A 345 16.59 -2.47 9.46
CA LEU A 345 15.26 -2.11 8.96
C LEU A 345 15.26 -2.13 7.44
N ARG A 346 14.07 -2.27 6.85
CA ARG A 346 13.87 -2.19 5.39
C ARG A 346 12.74 -1.24 5.05
N THR A 347 13.02 -0.13 4.39
CA THR A 347 11.98 0.73 3.79
C THR A 347 11.41 0.06 2.56
N THR A 348 10.14 0.26 2.23
CA THR A 348 9.53 -0.35 1.04
C THR A 348 9.16 0.70 -0.01
N PHE A 349 9.07 0.24 -1.26
CA PHE A 349 8.58 1.07 -2.38
C PHE A 349 7.05 1.30 -2.32
N ASP A 350 6.34 0.57 -1.47
CA ASP A 350 4.94 0.83 -1.11
C ASP A 350 4.80 1.77 0.11
N GLN A 351 5.86 2.52 0.39
CA GLN A 351 5.90 3.49 1.48
C GLN A 351 5.71 2.87 2.88
N GLY A 352 6.06 1.59 3.05
CA GLY A 352 6.06 0.87 4.32
C GLY A 352 7.47 0.67 4.90
N ILE A 353 7.53 -0.04 6.03
CA ILE A 353 8.80 -0.39 6.69
C ILE A 353 8.73 -1.83 7.24
N MET A 354 9.84 -2.55 7.20
CA MET A 354 9.95 -3.92 7.70
C MET A 354 11.06 -4.08 8.72
N ILE A 355 10.88 -5.03 9.63
CA ILE A 355 11.87 -5.49 10.61
C ILE A 355 12.23 -6.94 10.26
N PRO A 356 13.41 -7.19 9.67
CA PRO A 356 13.91 -8.54 9.44
C PRO A 356 14.46 -9.18 10.72
N ASN A 357 14.78 -10.47 10.60
CA ASN A 357 15.60 -11.25 11.51
C ASN A 357 14.93 -11.48 12.88
N ILE A 358 13.59 -11.54 12.90
CA ILE A 358 12.81 -11.83 14.10
C ILE A 358 12.73 -13.35 14.30
N PRO A 359 13.22 -13.90 15.43
CA PRO A 359 13.07 -15.32 15.72
C PRO A 359 11.61 -15.73 15.87
N THR A 360 11.28 -16.94 15.43
CA THR A 360 9.90 -17.48 15.41
C THR A 360 9.19 -17.36 16.75
N GLY A 361 9.89 -17.62 17.87
CA GLY A 361 9.33 -17.52 19.22
C GLY A 361 8.96 -16.10 19.68
N PHE A 362 9.37 -15.06 18.94
CA PHE A 362 9.13 -13.66 19.29
C PHE A 362 8.15 -12.95 18.37
N LYS A 363 7.53 -13.64 17.39
CA LYS A 363 6.59 -13.01 16.45
C LYS A 363 5.45 -12.27 17.15
N ASP A 364 4.77 -12.94 18.07
CA ASP A 364 3.62 -12.36 18.76
C ASP A 364 4.04 -11.19 19.66
N ALA A 365 5.13 -11.35 20.41
CA ALA A 365 5.67 -10.28 21.25
C ALA A 365 6.11 -9.05 20.43
N ALA A 366 6.71 -9.26 19.25
CA ALA A 366 7.08 -8.21 18.33
C ALA A 366 5.85 -7.50 17.73
N ALA A 367 4.81 -8.24 17.34
CA ALA A 367 3.55 -7.67 16.88
C ALA A 367 2.85 -6.85 17.97
N THR A 368 2.78 -7.35 19.21
CA THR A 368 2.22 -6.61 20.34
C THR A 368 3.00 -5.32 20.60
N ALA A 369 4.32 -5.37 20.52
CA ALA A 369 5.16 -4.20 20.73
C ALA A 369 5.04 -3.18 19.58
N ALA A 370 4.84 -3.63 18.34
CA ALA A 370 4.50 -2.76 17.21
C ALA A 370 3.12 -2.09 17.41
N ALA A 371 2.13 -2.85 17.90
CA ALA A 371 0.78 -2.36 18.18
C ALA A 371 0.80 -1.25 19.24
N ALA A 372 1.68 -1.36 20.26
CA ALA A 372 1.89 -0.30 21.24
C ALA A 372 2.43 1.02 20.63
N CYS A 373 3.07 0.96 19.46
CA CYS A 373 3.46 2.13 18.66
C CYS A 373 2.37 2.58 17.67
N GLY A 374 1.19 1.96 17.67
CA GLY A 374 0.11 2.22 16.71
C GLY A 374 0.42 1.71 15.30
N LEU A 375 1.25 0.66 15.19
CA LEU A 375 1.64 0.03 13.93
C LEU A 375 1.28 -1.45 13.97
N SER A 376 0.99 -2.04 12.81
CA SER A 376 0.55 -3.44 12.77
C SER A 376 1.06 -4.16 11.52
N PRO A 377 1.47 -5.44 11.65
CA PRO A 377 1.64 -6.32 10.50
C PRO A 377 0.30 -6.82 9.94
N TYR A 378 -0.79 -6.67 10.70
CA TYR A 378 -2.15 -6.96 10.28
C TYR A 378 -2.83 -5.65 9.88
N SER A 379 -3.27 -5.54 8.64
CA SER A 379 -3.83 -4.30 8.12
C SER A 379 -4.87 -4.61 7.06
N ASP A 380 -5.92 -3.81 7.00
CA ASP A 380 -6.97 -3.97 6.00
C ASP A 380 -6.46 -3.71 4.57
N SER A 381 -7.26 -4.15 3.59
CA SER A 381 -6.89 -4.05 2.18
C SER A 381 -6.77 -2.60 1.68
N LEU A 382 -7.44 -1.62 2.30
CA LEU A 382 -7.37 -0.21 1.89
C LEU A 382 -6.01 0.37 2.25
N VAL A 383 -5.49 0.09 3.46
CA VAL A 383 -4.17 0.56 3.87
C VAL A 383 -3.06 -0.11 3.07
N ARG A 384 -3.16 -1.43 2.84
CA ARG A 384 -2.12 -2.18 2.11
C ARG A 384 -2.01 -1.83 0.63
N ASN A 385 -3.12 -1.47 -0.01
CA ASN A 385 -3.18 -1.29 -1.47
C ASN A 385 -3.23 0.18 -1.91
N THR A 386 -2.96 1.13 -1.00
CA THR A 386 -3.00 2.56 -1.32
C THR A 386 -1.63 3.22 -1.25
N ILE A 387 -1.33 4.05 -2.25
CA ILE A 387 -0.15 4.93 -2.28
C ILE A 387 -0.60 6.36 -2.49
N ALA A 388 0.06 7.31 -1.81
CA ALA A 388 -0.12 8.72 -2.08
C ALA A 388 1.20 9.49 -2.07
N CYS A 389 1.36 10.37 -3.06
CA CYS A 389 2.50 11.30 -3.09
C CYS A 389 2.37 12.38 -2.00
N THR A 390 3.38 13.23 -1.83
CA THR A 390 3.38 14.32 -0.84
C THR A 390 2.18 15.29 -0.94
N GLY A 391 1.66 15.53 -2.15
CA GLY A 391 0.49 16.39 -2.35
C GLY A 391 0.76 17.89 -2.17
N LYS A 392 -0.31 18.67 -2.32
CA LYS A 392 -0.32 20.14 -2.22
C LYS A 392 0.09 20.66 -0.83
N GLN A 393 0.02 19.84 0.21
CA GLN A 393 0.45 20.16 1.56
C GLN A 393 1.87 20.74 1.59
N PHE A 394 2.80 20.12 0.86
CA PHE A 394 4.21 20.57 0.81
C PHE A 394 4.79 20.67 -0.62
N CYS A 395 4.17 20.08 -1.63
CA CYS A 395 4.76 20.03 -2.97
C CYS A 395 4.48 21.30 -3.78
N ASN A 396 5.54 21.98 -4.22
CA ASN A 396 5.45 23.23 -5.00
C ASN A 396 4.73 23.09 -6.35
N ILE A 397 4.68 21.88 -6.92
CA ILE A 397 4.05 21.62 -8.24
C ILE A 397 2.72 20.88 -8.14
N ALA A 398 2.32 20.46 -6.94
CA ALA A 398 1.04 19.79 -6.75
C ALA A 398 -0.10 20.81 -6.91
N VAL A 399 -1.12 20.39 -7.66
CA VAL A 399 -2.33 21.19 -7.90
C VAL A 399 -3.49 20.74 -7.02
N THR A 400 -3.42 19.50 -6.51
CA THR A 400 -4.39 18.87 -5.63
C THR A 400 -3.67 18.25 -4.43
N GLU A 401 -4.29 18.28 -3.25
CA GLU A 401 -3.81 17.50 -2.10
C GLU A 401 -3.88 15.98 -2.39
N SER A 402 -3.07 15.15 -1.73
CA SER A 402 -3.12 13.70 -1.96
C SER A 402 -3.11 12.84 -0.70
N LYS A 403 -2.25 13.08 0.29
CA LYS A 403 -2.22 12.20 1.47
C LYS A 403 -3.50 12.36 2.29
N ALA A 404 -3.95 13.60 2.52
CA ALA A 404 -5.18 13.84 3.27
C ALA A 404 -6.42 13.30 2.53
N HIS A 405 -6.49 13.51 1.22
CA HIS A 405 -7.59 13.02 0.39
C HIS A 405 -7.62 11.49 0.32
N MET A 406 -6.47 10.82 0.20
CA MET A 406 -6.41 9.36 0.23
C MET A 406 -6.87 8.80 1.59
N LEU A 407 -6.43 9.39 2.70
CA LEU A 407 -6.88 8.97 4.03
C LEU A 407 -8.40 9.11 4.20
N LYS A 408 -8.98 10.23 3.73
CA LYS A 408 -10.43 10.44 3.73
C LYS A 408 -11.14 9.41 2.85
N LEU A 409 -10.64 9.17 1.63
CA LEU A 409 -11.18 8.18 0.71
C LEU A 409 -11.19 6.78 1.34
N MET A 410 -10.08 6.35 1.94
CA MET A 410 -9.97 5.06 2.62
C MET A 410 -11.02 4.93 3.73
N GLU A 411 -11.17 5.96 4.56
CA GLU A 411 -12.16 5.94 5.64
C GLU A 411 -13.60 5.84 5.11
N THR A 412 -13.95 6.64 4.10
CA THR A 412 -15.29 6.58 3.48
C THR A 412 -15.56 5.23 2.82
N LEU A 413 -14.59 4.67 2.07
CA LEU A 413 -14.73 3.35 1.47
C LEU A 413 -14.89 2.25 2.51
N ARG A 414 -14.16 2.35 3.64
CA ARG A 414 -14.30 1.44 4.79
C ARG A 414 -15.70 1.51 5.39
N GLN A 415 -16.22 2.71 5.63
CA GLN A 415 -17.58 2.91 6.16
C GLN A 415 -18.67 2.36 5.22
N ARG A 416 -18.43 2.40 3.90
CA ARG A 416 -19.32 1.83 2.89
C ARG A 416 -19.12 0.33 2.64
N GLY A 417 -18.21 -0.33 3.38
CA GLY A 417 -17.95 -1.77 3.24
C GLY A 417 -17.27 -2.16 1.92
N VAL A 418 -16.55 -1.24 1.27
CA VAL A 418 -15.85 -1.53 0.01
C VAL A 418 -14.55 -2.29 0.30
N MET A 419 -14.45 -3.49 -0.27
CA MET A 419 -13.30 -4.37 -0.13
C MET A 419 -12.48 -4.41 -1.43
N LEU A 420 -11.17 -4.15 -1.33
CA LEU A 420 -10.32 -4.05 -2.52
C LEU A 420 -9.79 -5.41 -3.01
N HIS A 421 -9.68 -6.43 -2.17
CA HIS A 421 -9.14 -7.77 -2.53
C HIS A 421 -7.88 -7.72 -3.46
N GLY A 422 -6.94 -6.81 -3.18
CA GLY A 422 -5.72 -6.65 -3.97
C GLY A 422 -5.76 -5.57 -5.07
N ILE A 423 -6.91 -4.94 -5.32
CA ILE A 423 -7.04 -3.78 -6.21
C ILE A 423 -6.24 -2.60 -5.63
N ARG A 424 -5.30 -2.06 -6.41
CA ARG A 424 -4.41 -0.97 -5.95
C ARG A 424 -4.89 0.41 -6.37
N ILE A 425 -4.96 1.34 -5.41
CA ILE A 425 -5.35 2.73 -5.63
C ILE A 425 -4.16 3.66 -5.39
N HIS A 426 -3.71 4.35 -6.42
CA HIS A 426 -2.49 5.16 -6.37
C HIS A 426 -2.80 6.63 -6.72
N MET A 427 -2.47 7.55 -5.80
CA MET A 427 -2.82 8.96 -5.91
C MET A 427 -1.60 9.88 -6.04
N SER A 428 -1.63 10.76 -7.03
CA SER A 428 -0.63 11.81 -7.25
C SER A 428 -1.29 13.17 -7.36
N GLY A 429 -0.82 14.19 -6.63
CA GLY A 429 -1.37 15.55 -6.69
C GLY A 429 -1.04 16.34 -7.96
N CYS A 430 -0.35 15.75 -8.95
CA CYS A 430 -0.05 16.36 -10.26
C CYS A 430 0.36 15.28 -11.30
N PRO A 431 0.52 15.66 -12.60
CA PRO A 431 0.95 14.76 -13.68
C PRO A 431 2.36 14.15 -13.58
N SER A 432 3.15 14.50 -12.55
CA SER A 432 4.53 14.00 -12.42
C SER A 432 4.63 12.52 -12.07
N GLY A 433 3.55 11.90 -11.59
CA GLY A 433 3.51 10.45 -11.34
C GLY A 433 4.28 9.96 -10.11
N CYS A 434 4.57 10.83 -9.13
CA CYS A 434 5.35 10.43 -7.93
C CYS A 434 4.67 9.35 -7.08
N GLY A 435 3.33 9.29 -7.10
CA GLY A 435 2.54 8.24 -6.45
C GLY A 435 2.18 7.10 -7.41
N LEU A 436 2.82 6.98 -8.57
CA LEU A 436 2.71 5.80 -9.46
C LEU A 436 1.29 5.53 -10.00
N HIS A 437 0.51 6.59 -10.23
CA HIS A 437 -0.89 6.48 -10.63
C HIS A 437 -1.11 5.83 -12.01
N HIS A 438 -0.17 5.93 -12.94
CA HIS A 438 -0.34 5.33 -14.27
C HIS A 438 -0.14 3.80 -14.28
N THR A 439 0.47 3.23 -13.25
CA THR A 439 0.81 1.79 -13.18
C THR A 439 0.06 1.08 -12.06
N ALA A 440 -1.11 1.60 -11.69
CA ALA A 440 -2.00 1.02 -10.68
C ALA A 440 -3.31 0.57 -11.32
N ASP A 441 -4.02 -0.32 -10.64
CA ASP A 441 -5.37 -0.72 -11.05
C ASP A 441 -6.29 0.49 -11.15
N ILE A 442 -6.24 1.37 -10.12
CA ILE A 442 -6.93 2.65 -10.07
C ILE A 442 -5.93 3.79 -9.84
N GLY A 443 -5.71 4.58 -10.87
CA GLY A 443 -4.82 5.73 -10.89
C GLY A 443 -5.54 7.05 -10.71
N LEU A 444 -5.11 7.87 -9.75
CA LEU A 444 -5.69 9.20 -9.49
C LEU A 444 -4.66 10.30 -9.74
N LYS A 445 -4.90 11.12 -10.78
CA LYS A 445 -4.02 12.24 -11.16
C LYS A 445 -4.69 13.57 -10.82
N GLY A 446 -4.11 14.30 -9.87
CA GLY A 446 -4.60 15.58 -9.39
C GLY A 446 -4.66 16.63 -10.50
N VAL A 447 -5.82 17.28 -10.60
CA VAL A 447 -6.13 18.37 -11.53
C VAL A 447 -6.93 19.47 -10.82
N ARG A 448 -6.93 20.66 -11.43
CA ARG A 448 -7.87 21.72 -11.04
C ARG A 448 -9.11 21.60 -11.91
N VAL A 449 -10.25 21.57 -11.25
CA VAL A 449 -11.54 21.39 -11.91
C VAL A 449 -12.30 22.71 -11.83
N ARG A 450 -12.76 23.23 -12.96
CA ARG A 450 -13.58 24.45 -12.99
C ARG A 450 -15.05 24.05 -12.88
N ARG A 451 -15.75 24.69 -11.96
CA ARG A 451 -17.19 24.58 -11.74
C ARG A 451 -17.83 25.97 -11.78
N LEU A 452 -19.16 26.02 -11.84
CA LEU A 452 -19.96 27.26 -11.77
C LEU A 452 -19.52 28.19 -10.62
N LEU A 453 -19.26 27.63 -9.44
CA LEU A 453 -18.93 28.37 -8.21
C LEU A 453 -17.42 28.56 -7.98
N GLY A 454 -16.56 28.20 -8.94
CA GLY A 454 -15.12 28.45 -8.87
C GLY A 454 -14.26 27.25 -9.26
N THR A 455 -12.98 27.28 -8.89
CA THR A 455 -12.05 26.19 -9.18
C THR A 455 -11.85 25.30 -7.96
N ARG A 456 -12.11 24.01 -8.10
CA ARG A 456 -11.99 22.98 -7.06
C ARG A 456 -10.79 22.06 -7.30
N GLU A 457 -10.46 21.28 -6.28
CA GLU A 457 -9.52 20.18 -6.41
C GLU A 457 -10.24 18.95 -6.94
N GLY A 458 -9.61 18.24 -7.86
CA GLY A 458 -10.16 17.00 -8.38
C GLY A 458 -9.09 16.09 -8.94
N PHE A 459 -9.55 15.01 -9.58
CA PHE A 459 -8.71 13.97 -10.14
C PHE A 459 -9.20 13.55 -11.52
N ASP A 460 -8.26 13.34 -12.44
CA ASP A 460 -8.47 12.46 -13.57
C ASP A 460 -8.23 11.02 -13.11
N ILE A 461 -9.17 10.13 -13.43
CA ILE A 461 -9.15 8.71 -13.07
C ILE A 461 -8.67 7.89 -14.25
N TYR A 462 -7.71 7.01 -13.98
CA TYR A 462 -7.16 6.03 -14.92
C TYR A 462 -7.44 4.64 -14.38
N LEU A 463 -7.87 3.71 -15.23
CA LEU A 463 -8.15 2.32 -14.84
C LEU A 463 -7.33 1.34 -15.68
N GLY A 464 -7.03 0.18 -15.11
CA GLY A 464 -6.38 -0.90 -15.84
C GLY A 464 -4.90 -0.68 -16.12
N GLY A 465 -4.21 0.00 -15.21
CA GLY A 465 -2.75 -0.04 -15.14
C GLY A 465 -2.29 -1.26 -14.36
N GLY A 466 -1.02 -1.63 -14.49
CA GLY A 466 -0.43 -2.71 -13.72
C GLY A 466 1.00 -3.03 -14.14
N VAL A 467 1.76 -3.54 -13.17
CA VAL A 467 3.11 -4.10 -13.38
C VAL A 467 3.22 -5.57 -12.96
N ALA A 468 2.09 -6.17 -12.59
CA ALA A 468 1.93 -7.58 -12.30
C ALA A 468 0.87 -8.19 -13.24
N GLY A 469 1.11 -9.42 -13.70
CA GLY A 469 0.30 -10.19 -14.64
C GLY A 469 0.42 -9.65 -16.07
N GLN A 470 0.06 -8.39 -16.27
CA GLN A 470 0.21 -7.69 -17.54
C GLN A 470 0.83 -6.30 -17.33
N LEU A 471 1.77 -5.95 -18.19
CA LEU A 471 2.49 -4.67 -18.15
C LEU A 471 1.74 -3.61 -18.93
N HIS A 472 0.97 -2.77 -18.22
CA HIS A 472 0.12 -1.78 -18.84
C HIS A 472 0.09 -0.46 -18.08
N THR A 473 -0.02 0.62 -18.83
CA THR A 473 -0.39 1.92 -18.28
C THR A 473 -1.92 2.04 -18.26
N GLY A 474 -2.46 2.65 -17.22
CA GLY A 474 -3.89 2.88 -17.06
C GLY A 474 -4.46 3.72 -18.19
N LEU A 475 -5.65 3.32 -18.65
CA LEU A 475 -6.45 4.03 -19.64
C LEU A 475 -7.28 5.11 -18.94
N PRO A 476 -7.46 6.29 -19.55
CA PRO A 476 -8.30 7.32 -18.96
C PRO A 476 -9.76 6.80 -18.88
N TYR A 477 -10.41 7.02 -17.74
CA TYR A 477 -11.80 6.61 -17.49
C TYR A 477 -12.73 7.81 -17.37
N ARG A 478 -12.48 8.67 -16.37
CA ARG A 478 -13.23 9.91 -16.14
C ARG A 478 -12.28 11.05 -15.83
N LEU A 479 -12.48 12.21 -16.44
CA LEU A 479 -11.61 13.38 -16.31
C LEU A 479 -12.29 14.48 -15.48
N GLY A 480 -11.52 15.12 -14.60
CA GLY A 480 -12.01 16.24 -13.79
C GLY A 480 -13.08 15.87 -12.76
N VAL A 481 -12.97 14.69 -12.14
CA VAL A 481 -13.84 14.26 -11.04
C VAL A 481 -13.56 15.11 -9.81
N ASP A 482 -14.58 15.67 -9.19
CA ASP A 482 -14.41 16.43 -7.95
C ASP A 482 -13.96 15.50 -6.82
N VAL A 483 -13.12 15.99 -5.91
CA VAL A 483 -12.63 15.19 -4.78
C VAL A 483 -13.78 14.61 -3.93
N ASP A 484 -14.90 15.31 -3.85
CA ASP A 484 -16.05 14.88 -3.06
C ASP A 484 -16.84 13.75 -3.71
N GLN A 485 -16.78 13.64 -5.04
CA GLN A 485 -17.43 12.55 -5.80
C GLN A 485 -16.56 11.30 -5.84
N LEU A 486 -15.28 11.42 -5.48
CA LEU A 486 -14.31 10.34 -5.61
C LEU A 486 -14.72 9.05 -4.89
N PRO A 487 -15.21 9.04 -3.64
CA PRO A 487 -15.62 7.79 -2.98
C PRO A 487 -16.72 7.04 -3.73
N GLN A 488 -17.72 7.76 -4.24
CA GLN A 488 -18.80 7.17 -5.02
C GLN A 488 -18.29 6.57 -6.33
N VAL A 489 -17.48 7.32 -7.09
CA VAL A 489 -16.97 6.83 -8.38
C VAL A 489 -16.09 5.59 -8.20
N ILE A 490 -15.27 5.55 -7.14
CA ILE A 490 -14.41 4.40 -6.84
C ILE A 490 -15.22 3.19 -6.43
N GLU A 491 -16.25 3.38 -5.60
CA GLU A 491 -17.18 2.32 -5.23
C GLU A 491 -17.92 1.75 -6.45
N GLU A 492 -18.44 2.60 -7.34
CA GLU A 492 -19.10 2.18 -8.60
C GLU A 492 -18.16 1.32 -9.45
N VAL A 493 -16.91 1.77 -9.62
CA VAL A 493 -15.87 1.08 -10.40
C VAL A 493 -15.53 -0.28 -9.80
N VAL A 494 -15.38 -0.36 -8.49
CA VAL A 494 -15.05 -1.61 -7.78
C VAL A 494 -16.24 -2.58 -7.81
N ARG A 495 -17.45 -2.07 -7.56
CA ARG A 495 -18.70 -2.85 -7.56
C ARG A 495 -18.98 -3.44 -8.94
N GLU A 496 -18.82 -2.64 -10.00
CA GLU A 496 -19.03 -3.10 -11.37
C GLU A 496 -18.10 -4.26 -11.72
N TYR A 497 -16.82 -4.15 -11.37
CA TYR A 497 -15.86 -5.24 -11.56
C TYR A 497 -16.35 -6.53 -10.88
N TYR A 498 -16.70 -6.48 -9.59
CA TYR A 498 -17.15 -7.69 -8.88
C TYR A 498 -18.43 -8.30 -9.44
N GLN A 499 -19.33 -7.48 -10.01
CA GLN A 499 -20.58 -7.96 -10.60
C GLN A 499 -20.40 -8.60 -11.98
N LYS A 500 -19.43 -8.13 -12.77
CA LYS A 500 -19.37 -8.43 -14.21
C LYS A 500 -18.09 -9.14 -14.67
N HIS A 501 -17.05 -9.22 -13.84
CA HIS A 501 -15.80 -9.87 -14.26
C HIS A 501 -15.99 -11.37 -14.53
N LYS A 502 -15.19 -11.88 -15.48
CA LYS A 502 -15.12 -13.31 -15.78
C LYS A 502 -14.27 -14.02 -14.70
N ALA A 503 -14.50 -15.31 -14.50
CA ALA A 503 -13.68 -16.11 -13.60
C ALA A 503 -12.18 -16.00 -13.96
N GLY A 504 -11.34 -15.72 -12.97
CA GLY A 504 -9.89 -15.54 -13.14
C GLY A 504 -9.46 -14.23 -13.83
N GLN A 505 -10.39 -13.36 -14.21
CA GLN A 505 -10.06 -12.06 -14.81
C GLN A 505 -9.66 -11.05 -13.73
N SER A 506 -8.45 -10.50 -13.82
CA SER A 506 -7.99 -9.44 -12.92
C SER A 506 -8.75 -8.13 -13.15
N PHE A 507 -8.77 -7.26 -12.13
CA PHE A 507 -9.36 -5.93 -12.22
C PHE A 507 -8.79 -5.14 -13.41
N SER A 508 -7.47 -5.19 -13.56
CA SER A 508 -6.79 -4.48 -14.63
C SER A 508 -7.21 -4.99 -16.02
N ALA A 509 -7.25 -6.32 -16.20
CA ALA A 509 -7.69 -6.93 -17.46
C ALA A 509 -9.16 -6.61 -17.79
N TYR A 510 -10.04 -6.62 -16.79
CA TYR A 510 -11.46 -6.28 -16.96
C TYR A 510 -11.64 -4.84 -17.45
N TRP A 511 -11.11 -3.85 -16.74
CA TRP A 511 -11.29 -2.45 -17.12
C TRP A 511 -10.62 -2.09 -18.44
N ARG A 512 -9.52 -2.75 -18.79
CA ARG A 512 -8.94 -2.59 -20.14
C ARG A 512 -9.83 -3.12 -21.25
N GLU A 513 -10.50 -4.25 -21.02
CA GLU A 513 -11.48 -4.79 -21.97
C GLU A 513 -12.65 -3.81 -22.15
N VAL A 514 -13.21 -3.31 -21.06
CA VAL A 514 -14.32 -2.34 -21.06
C VAL A 514 -13.93 -1.04 -21.76
N LEU A 515 -12.76 -0.49 -21.46
CA LEU A 515 -12.33 0.83 -21.96
C LEU A 515 -11.70 0.79 -23.36
N ARG A 516 -11.51 -0.38 -23.97
CA ARG A 516 -10.81 -0.52 -25.28
C ARG A 516 -11.38 0.38 -26.37
N HIS A 517 -12.68 0.64 -26.34
CA HIS A 517 -13.40 1.44 -27.34
C HIS A 517 -14.11 2.67 -26.75
N GLN A 518 -13.88 2.97 -25.47
CA GLN A 518 -14.51 4.10 -24.79
C GLN A 518 -13.57 5.29 -24.77
N GLN A 519 -14.11 6.48 -25.06
CA GLN A 519 -13.41 7.72 -24.77
C GLN A 519 -13.74 8.14 -23.35
N ALA A 520 -12.76 8.69 -22.64
CA ALA A 520 -12.98 9.17 -21.29
C ALA A 520 -13.81 10.46 -21.31
N ASP A 521 -14.94 10.43 -20.63
CA ASP A 521 -15.80 11.59 -20.47
C ASP A 521 -15.21 12.56 -19.45
N LYS A 522 -15.37 13.85 -19.72
CA LYS A 522 -15.02 14.92 -18.80
C LYS A 522 -16.26 15.32 -18.01
N VAL A 523 -16.18 15.22 -16.68
CA VAL A 523 -17.28 15.57 -15.78
C VAL A 523 -17.64 17.04 -15.94
N GLY A 524 -18.87 17.29 -16.40
CA GLY A 524 -19.42 18.62 -16.65
C GLY A 524 -19.92 19.32 -15.40
N ASP A 525 -20.47 20.52 -15.57
CA ASP A 525 -21.13 21.24 -14.47
C ASP A 525 -22.49 20.60 -14.12
N GLU A 526 -23.15 19.95 -15.08
CA GLU A 526 -24.44 19.27 -14.87
C GLU A 526 -24.32 18.02 -14.00
N ASP A 527 -23.14 17.39 -14.01
CA ASP A 527 -22.82 16.21 -13.20
C ASP A 527 -22.37 16.57 -11.77
N TYR A 528 -22.28 17.87 -11.46
CA TYR A 528 -21.81 18.35 -10.17
C TYR A 528 -22.96 18.44 -9.16
N CYS A 529 -22.99 17.50 -8.21
CA CYS A 529 -23.88 17.57 -7.06
C CYS A 529 -23.17 18.27 -5.88
N PRO A 530 -23.60 19.47 -5.45
CA PRO A 530 -23.04 20.11 -4.26
C PRO A 530 -23.40 19.30 -3.01
N PRO A 531 -22.55 19.32 -1.96
CA PRO A 531 -22.81 18.52 -0.78
C PRO A 531 -24.07 18.97 -0.03
N THR A 532 -24.71 18.01 0.64
CA THR A 532 -25.81 18.30 1.56
C THR A 532 -25.24 18.61 2.94
N TRP A 533 -25.71 19.68 3.57
CA TRP A 533 -25.42 20.02 4.95
C TRP A 533 -26.66 19.79 5.79
N VAL A 534 -26.51 19.17 6.95
CA VAL A 534 -27.60 18.90 7.89
C VAL A 534 -27.29 19.53 9.23
N CYS A 535 -28.23 20.34 9.70
CA CYS A 535 -28.14 20.93 11.03
C CYS A 535 -28.30 19.85 12.09
N GLN A 536 -27.29 19.63 12.92
CA GLN A 536 -27.37 18.68 14.04
C GLN A 536 -28.34 19.11 15.15
N GLN A 537 -28.89 20.32 15.11
CA GLN A 537 -29.86 20.82 16.10
C GLN A 537 -31.32 20.68 15.66
N CYS A 538 -31.60 20.73 14.36
CA CYS A 538 -32.97 20.72 13.85
C CYS A 538 -33.15 19.91 12.57
N GLU A 539 -32.12 19.17 12.16
CA GLU A 539 -32.09 18.29 11.00
C GLU A 539 -32.34 18.98 9.65
N TYR A 540 -32.33 20.32 9.62
CA TYR A 540 -32.51 21.09 8.39
C TYR A 540 -31.42 20.75 7.36
N ARG A 541 -31.86 20.34 6.18
CA ARG A 541 -30.98 19.98 5.06
C ARG A 541 -30.79 21.16 4.12
N PHE A 542 -29.55 21.41 3.71
CA PHE A 542 -29.16 22.51 2.84
C PHE A 542 -28.11 22.03 1.84
N GLN A 543 -28.46 21.98 0.55
CA GLN A 543 -27.51 21.64 -0.51
C GLN A 543 -26.77 22.90 -0.97
N ALA A 544 -25.47 22.96 -0.69
CA ALA A 544 -24.59 24.05 -1.12
C ALA A 544 -23.12 23.68 -0.88
N GLU A 545 -22.21 24.44 -1.49
CA GLU A 545 -20.75 24.32 -1.26
C GLU A 545 -20.38 24.49 0.23
N ASP A 546 -20.94 25.51 0.85
CA ASP A 546 -20.71 25.88 2.24
C ASP A 546 -22.03 25.80 3.02
N PRO A 547 -21.98 25.37 4.29
CA PRO A 547 -23.14 25.50 5.14
C PRO A 547 -23.45 26.99 5.35
N PRO A 548 -24.72 27.35 5.51
CA PRO A 548 -25.13 28.72 5.72
C PRO A 548 -24.56 29.22 7.05
N ILE A 549 -24.29 30.53 7.14
CA ILE A 549 -23.74 31.17 8.36
C ILE A 549 -24.63 30.87 9.58
N PHE A 550 -25.94 30.87 9.35
CA PHE A 550 -26.95 30.42 10.29
C PHE A 550 -27.83 29.37 9.62
N CYS A 551 -28.18 28.32 10.35
CA CYS A 551 -29.13 27.32 9.89
C CYS A 551 -30.49 27.99 9.59
N PRO A 552 -31.04 27.91 8.37
CA PRO A 552 -32.34 28.48 8.06
C PRO A 552 -33.49 27.90 8.90
N GLY A 553 -33.36 26.65 9.36
CA GLY A 553 -34.37 26.00 10.20
C GLY A 553 -34.44 26.48 11.65
N CYS A 554 -33.30 26.71 12.32
CA CYS A 554 -33.27 27.03 13.77
C CYS A 554 -32.46 28.29 14.13
N ALA A 555 -31.90 29.00 13.14
CA ALA A 555 -30.93 30.08 13.33
C ALA A 555 -29.67 29.70 14.12
N GLY A 556 -29.41 28.40 14.32
CA GLY A 556 -28.20 27.88 14.94
C GLY A 556 -26.95 28.23 14.13
N LEU A 557 -25.82 28.42 14.82
CA LEU A 557 -24.54 28.76 14.19
C LEU A 557 -24.07 27.69 13.21
N ARG A 558 -23.38 28.10 12.13
CA ARG A 558 -22.74 27.25 11.11
C ARG A 558 -22.01 26.02 11.65
N ARG A 559 -21.40 26.10 12.85
CA ARG A 559 -20.71 24.98 13.49
C ARG A 559 -21.58 23.74 13.75
N TYR A 560 -22.90 23.91 13.77
CA TYR A 560 -23.86 22.82 13.93
C TYR A 560 -24.30 22.20 12.59
N MET A 561 -23.88 22.76 11.46
CA MET A 561 -24.15 22.16 10.15
C MET A 561 -23.08 21.11 9.86
N ALA A 562 -23.48 19.84 9.92
CA ALA A 562 -22.64 18.72 9.53
C ALA A 562 -22.84 18.42 8.05
N ARG A 563 -21.76 18.18 7.31
CA ARG A 563 -21.87 17.74 5.92
C ARG A 563 -22.30 16.27 5.89
N ILE A 564 -23.31 15.97 5.09
CA ILE A 564 -23.74 14.62 4.74
C ILE A 564 -23.42 14.42 3.26
N ASP A 565 -22.53 13.48 2.98
CA ASP A 565 -22.38 12.94 1.63
C ASP A 565 -23.58 12.01 1.40
N GLU A 566 -24.28 12.09 0.26
CA GLU A 566 -25.61 11.48 0.00
C GLU A 566 -25.70 9.93 0.09
N THR A 567 -24.75 9.28 0.75
CA THR A 567 -24.78 7.88 1.15
C THR A 567 -24.98 7.74 2.66
N GLU A 568 -26.08 8.26 3.20
CA GLU A 568 -26.81 7.42 4.14
C GLU A 568 -27.79 6.63 3.29
N PRO A 569 -27.69 5.29 3.21
CA PRO A 569 -28.81 4.54 2.66
C PRO A 569 -30.00 4.97 3.50
N THR A 570 -31.05 5.48 2.84
CA THR A 570 -32.36 5.61 3.46
C THR A 570 -32.65 4.24 4.04
N GLY A 571 -32.51 4.12 5.36
CA GLY A 571 -32.69 2.86 6.04
C GLY A 571 -34.11 2.41 5.74
N GLU A 572 -34.26 1.45 4.84
CA GLU A 572 -35.22 0.40 5.11
C GLU A 572 -34.86 -0.10 6.49
N LYS A 573 -35.77 0.11 7.43
CA LYS A 573 -35.68 -0.45 8.77
C LYS A 573 -35.35 -1.92 8.57
N VAL A 574 -34.11 -2.31 8.89
CA VAL A 574 -33.80 -3.70 9.22
C VAL A 574 -34.73 -4.00 10.38
N THR A 575 -35.81 -4.71 10.08
CA THR A 575 -36.72 -5.23 11.08
C THR A 575 -35.87 -6.01 12.06
N GLY A 576 -36.00 -5.72 13.36
CA GLY A 576 -35.39 -6.55 14.39
C GLY A 576 -35.72 -8.03 14.17
N PRO A 577 -34.94 -8.95 14.76
CA PRO A 577 -35.09 -10.38 14.53
C PRO A 577 -36.56 -10.79 14.67
N GLU A 578 -37.09 -11.50 13.66
CA GLU A 578 -38.41 -12.12 13.80
C GLU A 578 -38.32 -13.13 14.94
N ASP A 579 -38.91 -12.77 16.08
CA ASP A 579 -39.02 -13.65 17.23
C ASP A 579 -40.14 -14.66 16.97
N VAL A 580 -39.75 -15.84 16.52
CA VAL A 580 -40.66 -16.97 16.26
C VAL A 580 -40.62 -17.99 17.40
N SER A 581 -40.08 -17.62 18.56
CA SER A 581 -39.95 -18.49 19.74
C SER A 581 -41.27 -19.05 20.27
N ALA A 582 -42.40 -18.38 20.01
CA ALA A 582 -43.73 -18.83 20.41
C ALA A 582 -44.35 -19.90 19.49
N ARG A 583 -43.69 -20.26 18.38
CA ARG A 583 -44.24 -21.25 17.43
C ARG A 583 -44.07 -22.67 17.97
N PRO A 584 -45.11 -23.54 17.86
CA PRO A 584 -45.04 -24.91 18.35
C PRO A 584 -43.96 -25.71 17.60
N VAL A 585 -43.18 -26.47 18.35
CA VAL A 585 -42.25 -27.48 17.82
C VAL A 585 -43.05 -28.77 17.61
N ASP A 586 -42.93 -29.40 16.44
CA ASP A 586 -43.60 -30.66 16.15
C ASP A 586 -42.97 -31.86 16.89
N ALA A 587 -43.60 -33.03 16.77
CA ALA A 587 -43.14 -34.26 17.44
C ALA A 587 -41.74 -34.73 16.99
N GLU A 588 -41.27 -34.27 15.82
CA GLU A 588 -39.95 -34.57 15.26
C GLU A 588 -38.90 -33.49 15.59
N GLY A 589 -39.28 -32.46 16.35
CA GLY A 589 -38.39 -31.40 16.80
C GLY A 589 -38.26 -30.22 15.83
N PHE A 590 -39.09 -30.13 14.79
CA PHE A 590 -39.08 -29.05 13.82
C PHE A 590 -40.00 -27.89 14.21
N ALA A 591 -39.50 -26.67 14.03
CA ALA A 591 -40.24 -25.43 14.23
C ALA A 591 -40.24 -24.60 12.94
N SER A 592 -41.40 -24.03 12.60
CA SER A 592 -41.54 -23.16 11.43
C SER A 592 -40.81 -21.84 11.64
N VAL A 593 -39.90 -21.48 10.73
CA VAL A 593 -39.12 -20.22 10.78
C VAL A 593 -39.60 -19.17 9.77
N GLY A 594 -40.64 -19.47 9.00
CA GLY A 594 -41.29 -18.55 8.06
C GLY A 594 -41.31 -19.07 6.61
N PRO A 595 -41.88 -18.30 5.68
CA PRO A 595 -41.94 -18.69 4.27
C PRO A 595 -40.54 -18.59 3.61
N LEU A 596 -40.31 -19.40 2.57
CA LEU A 596 -39.03 -19.53 1.88
C LEU A 596 -38.56 -18.21 1.27
N ASP A 597 -39.49 -17.40 0.75
CA ASP A 597 -39.23 -16.10 0.13
C ASP A 597 -38.76 -15.03 1.14
N ALA A 598 -39.09 -15.20 2.42
CA ALA A 598 -38.65 -14.32 3.49
C ALA A 598 -37.19 -14.55 3.92
N ILE A 599 -36.50 -15.57 3.39
CA ILE A 599 -35.05 -15.76 3.53
C ILE A 599 -34.42 -15.24 2.23
N PRO A 600 -33.68 -14.11 2.24
CA PRO A 600 -33.08 -13.58 1.02
C PRO A 600 -32.11 -14.57 0.37
N ASP A 601 -32.04 -14.59 -0.96
CA ASP A 601 -31.07 -15.45 -1.66
C ASP A 601 -29.66 -14.85 -1.54
N GLY A 602 -28.67 -15.66 -1.13
CA GLY A 602 -27.28 -15.22 -1.05
C GLY A 602 -26.91 -14.33 0.15
N THR A 603 -27.82 -14.04 1.09
CA THR A 603 -27.49 -13.37 2.36
C THR A 603 -28.08 -14.11 3.55
N GLY A 604 -27.56 -13.81 4.75
CA GLY A 604 -28.05 -14.40 5.99
C GLY A 604 -29.34 -13.74 6.50
N LYS A 605 -30.16 -14.52 7.20
CA LYS A 605 -31.30 -14.05 7.99
C LYS A 605 -31.21 -14.63 9.40
N LEU A 606 -31.29 -13.76 10.41
CA LEU A 606 -31.35 -14.16 11.81
C LEU A 606 -32.78 -14.53 12.20
N VAL A 607 -32.97 -15.69 12.82
CA VAL A 607 -34.22 -16.10 13.46
C VAL A 607 -33.99 -16.54 14.89
N ARG A 608 -34.97 -16.29 15.76
CA ARG A 608 -35.00 -16.81 17.13
C ARG A 608 -36.07 -17.87 17.27
N VAL A 609 -35.68 -19.11 17.56
CA VAL A 609 -36.59 -20.26 17.64
C VAL A 609 -36.19 -21.16 18.80
N ALA A 610 -37.15 -21.55 19.65
CA ALA A 610 -36.92 -22.33 20.87
C ALA A 610 -35.77 -21.80 21.78
N GLY A 611 -35.59 -20.47 21.83
CA GLY A 611 -34.53 -19.82 22.62
C GLY A 611 -33.13 -19.83 21.98
N GLN A 612 -32.98 -20.33 20.75
CA GLN A 612 -31.73 -20.36 19.99
C GLN A 612 -31.72 -19.29 18.89
N GLU A 613 -30.56 -18.67 18.68
CA GLU A 613 -30.31 -17.78 17.55
C GLU A 613 -29.71 -18.56 16.38
N ILE A 614 -30.46 -18.64 15.28
CA ILE A 614 -30.09 -19.42 14.10
C ILE A 614 -29.93 -18.49 12.91
N ALA A 615 -28.81 -18.64 12.20
CA ALA A 615 -28.54 -17.98 10.93
C ALA A 615 -29.03 -18.86 9.78
N LEU A 616 -29.99 -18.35 9.02
CA LEU A 616 -30.53 -18.99 7.82
C LEU A 616 -29.87 -18.41 6.57
N PHE A 617 -29.52 -19.29 5.64
CA PHE A 617 -28.94 -18.92 4.34
C PHE A 617 -29.66 -19.67 3.22
N ARG A 618 -29.82 -19.05 2.05
CA ARG A 618 -30.52 -19.65 0.91
C ARG A 618 -29.69 -19.56 -0.38
N THR A 619 -29.72 -20.64 -1.15
CA THR A 619 -29.29 -20.67 -2.56
C THR A 619 -30.37 -21.35 -3.38
N GLY A 620 -31.15 -20.56 -4.13
CA GLY A 620 -32.31 -21.05 -4.87
C GLY A 620 -33.38 -21.63 -3.93
N ARG A 621 -33.65 -22.93 -4.03
CA ARG A 621 -34.60 -23.64 -3.14
C ARG A 621 -33.94 -24.33 -1.94
N THR A 622 -32.61 -24.28 -1.84
CA THR A 622 -31.88 -24.93 -0.74
C THR A 622 -31.69 -23.93 0.39
N VAL A 623 -32.01 -24.33 1.61
CA VAL A 623 -31.83 -23.53 2.83
C VAL A 623 -30.86 -24.23 3.77
N PHE A 624 -29.93 -23.46 4.33
CA PHE A 624 -28.96 -23.87 5.33
C PHE A 624 -29.25 -23.16 6.64
N ALA A 625 -29.07 -23.84 7.76
CA ALA A 625 -29.29 -23.30 9.10
C ALA A 625 -28.09 -23.61 9.99
N LEU A 626 -27.44 -22.56 10.48
CA LEU A 626 -26.27 -22.63 11.36
C LEU A 626 -26.54 -21.91 12.67
N GLU A 627 -25.80 -22.26 13.72
CA GLU A 627 -25.70 -21.43 14.92
C GLU A 627 -25.26 -20.02 14.53
N ASN A 628 -25.97 -19.01 15.04
CA ASN A 628 -25.69 -17.64 14.63
C ASN A 628 -24.36 -17.10 15.17
N LEU A 629 -23.88 -17.58 16.31
CA LEU A 629 -22.71 -16.99 16.94
C LEU A 629 -21.43 -17.67 16.47
N CYS A 630 -20.52 -16.88 15.89
CA CYS A 630 -19.21 -17.35 15.51
C CYS A 630 -18.39 -17.75 16.77
N PRO A 631 -17.82 -18.97 16.85
CA PRO A 631 -17.07 -19.48 18.00
C PRO A 631 -15.73 -18.77 18.25
N HIS A 632 -15.39 -17.80 17.41
CA HIS A 632 -14.26 -16.90 17.60
C HIS A 632 -14.50 -15.87 18.70
N ALA A 633 -15.48 -15.01 18.46
CA ALA A 633 -15.68 -13.75 19.16
C ALA A 633 -17.17 -13.38 19.23
N GLY A 634 -18.08 -14.34 18.99
CA GLY A 634 -19.52 -14.14 19.08
C GLY A 634 -20.12 -13.29 17.95
N GLY A 635 -19.45 -13.16 16.80
CA GLY A 635 -20.00 -12.41 15.66
C GLY A 635 -21.22 -13.11 15.06
N SER A 636 -22.25 -12.33 14.72
CA SER A 636 -23.47 -12.82 14.08
C SER A 636 -23.18 -13.31 12.66
N LEU A 637 -23.30 -14.61 12.42
CA LEU A 637 -23.13 -15.23 11.10
C LEU A 637 -24.23 -14.81 10.14
N ALA A 638 -25.44 -14.52 10.63
CA ALA A 638 -26.52 -13.98 9.80
C ALA A 638 -26.19 -12.61 9.21
N GLU A 639 -25.33 -11.83 9.86
CA GLU A 639 -24.80 -10.54 9.34
C GLU A 639 -23.56 -10.74 8.45
N GLY A 640 -23.08 -11.99 8.32
CA GLY A 640 -21.95 -12.37 7.49
C GLY A 640 -22.29 -12.48 6.00
N THR A 641 -21.27 -12.82 5.21
CA THR A 641 -21.46 -13.08 3.78
C THR A 641 -21.73 -14.56 3.52
N PHE A 642 -22.58 -14.87 2.55
CA PHE A 642 -22.83 -16.24 2.10
C PHE A 642 -22.61 -16.39 0.59
N ARG A 643 -21.61 -17.17 0.18
CA ARG A 643 -21.30 -17.44 -1.24
C ARG A 643 -20.80 -18.86 -1.42
N ASP A 644 -21.26 -19.53 -2.46
CA ASP A 644 -20.82 -20.88 -2.85
C ASP A 644 -20.85 -21.89 -1.71
N GLY A 645 -21.87 -21.82 -0.84
CA GLY A 645 -22.00 -22.70 0.32
C GLY A 645 -21.11 -22.33 1.50
N VAL A 646 -20.42 -21.18 1.47
CA VAL A 646 -19.52 -20.72 2.55
C VAL A 646 -20.10 -19.49 3.24
N VAL A 647 -20.20 -19.56 4.57
CA VAL A 647 -20.61 -18.46 5.45
C VAL A 647 -19.38 -17.86 6.09
N THR A 648 -19.19 -16.54 5.96
CA THR A 648 -18.05 -15.82 6.52
C THR A 648 -18.50 -14.83 7.57
N CYS A 649 -18.01 -14.99 8.80
CA CYS A 649 -18.28 -14.12 9.93
C CYS A 649 -17.84 -12.67 9.63
N PRO A 650 -18.70 -11.66 9.87
CA PRO A 650 -18.41 -10.27 9.49
C PRO A 650 -17.37 -9.58 10.38
N LEU A 651 -17.07 -10.14 11.56
CA LEU A 651 -16.14 -9.50 12.50
C LEU A 651 -14.67 -9.76 12.15
N HIS A 652 -14.34 -10.99 11.73
CA HIS A 652 -12.95 -11.45 11.63
C HIS A 652 -12.72 -12.45 10.49
N ASP A 653 -13.64 -12.51 9.52
CA ASP A 653 -13.56 -13.35 8.32
C ASP A 653 -13.44 -14.86 8.55
N TRP A 654 -13.84 -15.34 9.74
CA TRP A 654 -13.87 -16.77 10.02
C TRP A 654 -14.96 -17.43 9.16
N SER A 655 -14.57 -18.40 8.35
CA SER A 655 -15.45 -19.03 7.36
C SER A 655 -15.88 -20.44 7.77
N PHE A 656 -17.10 -20.80 7.40
CA PHE A 656 -17.77 -22.06 7.70
C PHE A 656 -18.44 -22.61 6.45
N ASP A 657 -18.34 -23.91 6.24
CA ASP A 657 -19.12 -24.61 5.24
C ASP A 657 -20.58 -24.71 5.72
N ALA A 658 -21.53 -24.16 4.96
CA ALA A 658 -22.94 -24.10 5.33
C ALA A 658 -23.64 -25.48 5.30
N CYS A 659 -23.07 -26.44 4.58
CA CYS A 659 -23.60 -27.80 4.51
C CYS A 659 -23.27 -28.61 5.75
N THR A 660 -22.11 -28.35 6.38
CA THR A 660 -21.53 -29.18 7.45
C THR A 660 -21.36 -28.44 8.78
N GLY A 661 -21.32 -27.10 8.77
CA GLY A 661 -20.95 -26.27 9.91
C GLY A 661 -19.43 -26.24 10.18
N CYS A 662 -18.63 -26.96 9.39
CA CYS A 662 -17.19 -27.06 9.61
C CYS A 662 -16.47 -25.74 9.28
N SER A 663 -15.55 -25.36 10.15
CA SER A 663 -14.68 -24.20 9.96
C SER A 663 -13.67 -24.43 8.83
N ILE A 664 -13.63 -23.51 7.87
CA ILE A 664 -12.75 -23.57 6.69
C ILE A 664 -11.45 -22.80 6.96
N ARG A 665 -11.56 -21.52 7.31
CA ARG A 665 -10.42 -20.65 7.62
C ARG A 665 -10.77 -19.63 8.71
N PRO A 666 -10.02 -19.60 9.83
CA PRO A 666 -9.15 -20.67 10.33
C PRO A 666 -9.93 -21.99 10.54
N ALA A 667 -9.27 -23.16 10.44
CA ALA A 667 -9.91 -24.42 10.81
C ALA A 667 -9.78 -24.69 12.31
N GLY A 668 -10.72 -25.44 12.90
CA GLY A 668 -10.61 -26.00 14.25
C GLY A 668 -11.65 -25.56 15.29
N ARG A 669 -12.68 -24.79 14.89
CA ARG A 669 -13.85 -24.50 15.74
C ARG A 669 -15.10 -24.43 14.87
N ASP A 670 -15.89 -25.49 14.89
CA ASP A 670 -17.07 -25.61 14.03
C ASP A 670 -18.31 -24.98 14.67
N VAL A 671 -19.33 -24.70 13.86
CA VAL A 671 -20.65 -24.23 14.32
C VAL A 671 -21.68 -25.33 14.22
N GLN A 672 -22.65 -25.34 15.13
CA GLN A 672 -23.75 -26.31 15.05
C GLN A 672 -24.56 -26.08 13.77
N ARG A 673 -24.86 -27.17 13.06
CA ARG A 673 -25.80 -27.18 11.95
C ARG A 673 -27.16 -27.70 12.41
N TYR A 674 -28.22 -27.11 11.89
CA TYR A 674 -29.59 -27.57 12.10
C TYR A 674 -30.15 -28.22 10.85
N ALA A 675 -30.95 -29.28 11.01
CA ALA A 675 -31.67 -29.88 9.89
C ALA A 675 -32.78 -28.93 9.43
N VAL A 676 -32.98 -28.84 8.11
CA VAL A 676 -33.98 -27.97 7.48
C VAL A 676 -34.88 -28.79 6.57
N LYS A 677 -36.19 -28.59 6.66
CA LYS A 677 -37.17 -29.10 5.69
C LYS A 677 -38.03 -27.95 5.16
N ILE A 678 -38.53 -28.10 3.93
CA ILE A 678 -39.40 -27.12 3.26
C ILE A 678 -40.68 -27.84 2.87
N GLU A 679 -41.81 -27.40 3.44
CA GLU A 679 -43.14 -27.95 3.16
C GLU A 679 -44.08 -26.80 2.81
N ASN A 680 -44.80 -26.89 1.67
CA ASN A 680 -45.74 -25.84 1.22
C ASN A 680 -45.14 -24.41 1.25
N GLU A 681 -43.92 -24.25 0.73
CA GLU A 681 -43.14 -22.98 0.75
C GLU A 681 -42.84 -22.43 2.15
N THR A 682 -43.05 -23.21 3.21
CA THR A 682 -42.69 -22.87 4.59
C THR A 682 -41.43 -23.62 5.01
N VAL A 683 -40.47 -22.90 5.60
CA VAL A 683 -39.20 -23.45 6.08
C VAL A 683 -39.34 -23.86 7.54
N TYR A 684 -38.84 -25.04 7.87
CA TYR A 684 -38.81 -25.60 9.21
C TYR A 684 -37.39 -25.97 9.59
N VAL A 685 -36.99 -25.65 10.83
CA VAL A 685 -35.66 -25.95 11.38
C VAL A 685 -35.81 -26.88 12.58
N GLN A 686 -35.02 -27.95 12.63
CA GLN A 686 -35.02 -28.91 13.74
C GLN A 686 -34.21 -28.36 14.91
N VAL A 687 -34.88 -28.05 16.02
CA VAL A 687 -34.32 -27.38 17.21
C VAL A 687 -34.35 -28.26 18.46
N ALA A 688 -35.00 -29.42 18.38
CA ALA A 688 -34.96 -30.46 19.41
C ALA A 688 -34.46 -31.78 18.79
N PRO A 689 -33.64 -32.57 19.50
CA PRO A 689 -33.19 -33.86 19.00
C PRO A 689 -34.38 -34.81 18.81
N ALA A 690 -34.44 -35.50 17.67
CA ALA A 690 -35.34 -36.64 17.49
C ALA A 690 -35.05 -37.68 18.58
N ARG A 691 -36.03 -37.96 19.45
CA ARG A 691 -35.94 -39.08 20.39
C ARG A 691 -36.35 -40.35 19.68
N GLU A 692 -35.47 -41.35 19.63
CA GLU A 692 -35.86 -42.75 19.90
C GLU A 692 -34.73 -43.50 20.64
N PRO A 693 -35.08 -44.50 21.48
CA PRO A 693 -34.21 -44.99 22.54
C PRO A 693 -33.45 -46.26 22.12
N GLU A 694 -32.14 -46.31 22.32
CA GLU A 694 -31.41 -47.58 22.45
C GLU A 694 -30.58 -47.64 23.73
N GLN A 695 -30.93 -48.69 24.46
CA GLN A 695 -30.47 -49.25 25.73
C GLN A 695 -28.95 -49.20 25.93
N VAL A 696 -28.52 -48.53 27.00
CA VAL A 696 -27.26 -48.84 27.68
C VAL A 696 -27.57 -49.83 28.78
N HIS A 697 -27.05 -51.05 28.64
CA HIS A 697 -27.09 -52.07 29.68
C HIS A 697 -26.57 -51.53 31.01
N SER A 698 -27.42 -51.67 32.04
CA SER A 698 -27.10 -51.45 33.44
C SER A 698 -25.94 -52.33 33.89
N ARG A 699 -24.92 -51.73 34.46
CA ARG A 699 -24.07 -52.41 35.46
C ARG A 699 -24.51 -51.93 36.83
N ASP A 700 -25.37 -52.72 37.46
CA ASP A 700 -25.55 -52.68 38.90
C ASP A 700 -24.55 -53.63 39.58
N SER A 701 -24.08 -53.15 40.73
CA SER A 701 -23.66 -53.85 41.95
C SER A 701 -22.69 -55.03 41.88
N ASP A 702 -21.56 -54.90 42.58
CA ASP A 702 -21.33 -55.72 43.79
C ASP A 702 -20.24 -55.12 44.70
N GLU A 703 -20.73 -54.63 45.85
CA GLU A 703 -20.31 -54.89 47.24
C GLU A 703 -18.84 -55.21 47.67
N GLN A 704 -18.53 -54.65 48.86
CA GLN A 704 -17.66 -55.14 49.96
C GLN A 704 -16.22 -54.61 50.13
N ALA A 705 -16.11 -53.56 50.95
CA ALA A 705 -15.50 -53.49 52.29
C ALA A 705 -14.02 -53.89 52.58
N HIS A 706 -13.39 -52.99 53.35
CA HIS A 706 -12.29 -53.14 54.33
C HIS A 706 -10.82 -53.23 53.87
N ALA A 707 -10.03 -52.18 54.16
CA ALA A 707 -9.10 -52.11 55.31
C ALA A 707 -7.82 -51.25 55.05
N VAL A 708 -7.58 -50.39 56.03
CA VAL A 708 -6.45 -49.51 56.35
C VAL A 708 -5.05 -50.14 56.24
N ALA A 709 -4.07 -49.40 55.67
CA ALA A 709 -2.82 -48.94 56.33
C ALA A 709 -1.74 -48.51 55.30
N GLY A 710 -1.16 -47.32 55.49
CA GLY A 710 0.16 -46.96 54.92
C GLY A 710 1.31 -47.66 55.69
N PRO A 711 2.61 -47.38 55.43
CA PRO A 711 3.14 -46.07 54.98
C PRO A 711 4.30 -46.06 53.96
N ARG A 712 4.55 -44.86 53.41
CA ARG A 712 5.80 -44.17 53.01
C ARG A 712 7.10 -44.98 52.77
N SER A 713 7.76 -44.74 51.63
CA SER A 713 9.02 -43.96 51.55
C SER A 713 9.59 -43.87 50.12
N ASP A 714 9.77 -42.62 49.67
CA ASP A 714 10.82 -41.99 48.82
C ASP A 714 11.75 -42.84 47.91
N GLY A 715 11.92 -42.33 46.67
CA GLY A 715 12.81 -42.84 45.58
C GLY A 715 14.31 -42.57 45.81
N PRO A 716 15.13 -42.10 44.83
CA PRO A 716 15.01 -42.01 43.36
C PRO A 716 16.24 -42.64 42.62
N ASN A 717 16.25 -42.75 41.27
CA ASN A 717 17.37 -42.30 40.40
C ASN A 717 17.40 -42.82 38.94
N CYS A 718 17.98 -41.95 38.08
CA CYS A 718 18.88 -42.16 36.93
C CYS A 718 18.35 -42.83 35.64
N ARG A 719 18.41 -42.23 34.43
CA ARG A 719 19.50 -41.65 33.60
C ARG A 719 20.21 -42.66 32.66
N VAL A 720 20.44 -42.17 31.41
CA VAL A 720 21.44 -42.55 30.36
C VAL A 720 21.07 -43.75 29.47
N GLY A 721 21.32 -43.81 28.15
CA GLY A 721 22.07 -43.00 27.16
C GLY A 721 21.68 -43.43 25.73
N ALA A 722 22.28 -42.96 24.64
CA ALA A 722 23.63 -42.43 24.42
C ALA A 722 23.65 -41.32 23.36
#